data_AF-A0A8H7EMD7-F1
#
_entry.id   AF-A0A8H7EMD7-F1
#
_cell.length_a   1.000
_cell.length_b   1.000
_cell.length_c   1.000
_cell.angle_alpha   90.00
_cell.angle_beta   90.00
_cell.angle_gamma   90.00
#
_symmetry.space_group_name_H-M   'P 1'
#
loop_
_entity.id
_entity.type
_entity.pdbx_description
1 polymer ?
#
loop_
_entity_poly.entity_id
_entity_poly.type
_entity_poly.pdbx_seq_one_letter_code
_entity_poly.pdbx_strand_id
1 'polypeptide(L)'
;MQALRSAPRAASQFRSTGLPRLLRGYATQRSFEHLLVSEAKPGVGLIQINRPKALNALSTPLILEINQALRDFQSEKSIGAIVLTGSEKAFAAGADIKEMKDLTFSDAYGKDFIESWSDLVTFLKKPLITAVNGYALGGGCELAMMGDIMYAGPKAVFGQPEIKLGVIPGAGGSQRLTKAIGKSRAMEVILTGDNITAQQASEWGLVSKVFKTPEECVNGAIATAEKIAGYSQIAVKAAKEVVNKSQELGIREGVETSPTMDTTPPWLRDALRFALTATASTETPWFAHDYDAFKAAGGGDLTDPDDPGKDPRFRKLVEAILFSRRFLNTYNLVLLGVLGVFTVWHWGEKVVLHRRKRQRIAKQADGAAHEEDEVWSSSSSTIEGNATPPDTTTTAKKLNSAHADELSPLLPVPERSRPQRRKLGVWTPYYFVKSLLQYQPPRIPIVNKTLPTNAVSLLVVAWIALNIFYNLYRMPLSFMYLFVFADRCGIIFIANLPLLYLLAAKNQPIKRLTGYSYESLNIFHRRVGELVCLEAFLHFLGMVAVWYGMLRHLGFTLAKFLFNRVVLLGLAALVAYEVIYFTSLGSFRKRWYEVFLGLHIVLQVAGLIFLWFHHHTSRPYVGVSLAIWIVDRVVYRMWLKSSTHAATLTVLEDDETLLLSANWQVDIKNKIAGVLGNSNMKQGWKPNEHIFISVPSLSRKHAIQSHPFTIFSAAPTQTPTSTQEDQVGKHAWFSLLIRPQGPSGFTHTLLQHARQSQPSTQHLRIRLDGPYGSSHALDLLESSSTAILVAGGSGIAVAYPLLYALLQPSSSSSHDPETTTSSSKTMRKVKLLWITHSPDHRLWIPEDKLKELEDWGADVVISPPTSLAGRPDVGGIVREWVEEEGGARSGVVVSGPDGLVRDVRNTCAGLVWKGRDVDVQVEKFGW
;
A
#
# COMPACT_ATOMS: atom_id res chain seq x y z
N MET A 1 -55.16 -24.08 -45.32
CA MET A 1 -55.92 -23.18 -44.44
C MET A 1 -55.24 -21.82 -44.42
N GLN A 2 -55.76 -20.91 -45.23
CA GLN A 2 -55.50 -19.47 -45.15
C GLN A 2 -56.04 -18.94 -43.81
N ALA A 3 -55.36 -17.96 -43.20
CA ALA A 3 -55.87 -16.59 -43.10
C ALA A 3 -55.19 -15.76 -42.00
N LEU A 4 -54.89 -14.51 -42.39
CA LEU A 4 -54.90 -13.27 -41.60
C LEU A 4 -53.61 -12.83 -40.89
N ARG A 5 -52.82 -12.09 -41.69
CA ARG A 5 -52.00 -10.93 -41.28
C ARG A 5 -52.87 -9.68 -41.07
N SER A 6 -52.31 -8.74 -40.29
CA SER A 6 -52.46 -7.28 -40.31
C SER A 6 -53.57 -6.60 -39.48
N ALA A 7 -53.13 -5.75 -38.54
CA ALA A 7 -53.86 -4.58 -38.03
C ALA A 7 -52.85 -3.49 -37.59
N PRO A 8 -53.11 -2.19 -37.86
CA PRO A 8 -52.15 -1.11 -37.67
C PRO A 8 -52.21 -0.47 -36.27
N ARG A 9 -51.09 0.10 -35.81
CA ARG A 9 -51.04 0.96 -34.62
C ARG A 9 -51.52 2.37 -34.98
N ALA A 10 -52.68 2.77 -34.46
CA ALA A 10 -53.18 4.14 -34.52
C ALA A 10 -52.42 5.02 -33.52
N ALA A 11 -51.91 6.15 -34.01
CA ALA A 11 -51.30 7.20 -33.22
C ALA A 11 -52.38 7.98 -32.45
N SER A 12 -52.21 8.09 -31.14
CA SER A 12 -53.02 8.95 -30.28
C SER A 12 -52.57 10.40 -30.46
N GLN A 13 -53.31 11.16 -31.27
CA GLN A 13 -53.27 12.62 -31.28
C GLN A 13 -54.25 13.13 -30.21
N PHE A 14 -53.74 13.58 -29.07
CA PHE A 14 -54.52 14.43 -28.17
C PHE A 14 -54.46 15.87 -28.68
N ARG A 15 -55.55 16.31 -29.32
CA ARG A 15 -55.86 17.73 -29.54
C ARG A 15 -56.27 18.34 -28.19
N SER A 16 -55.53 19.34 -27.71
CA SER A 16 -56.03 20.25 -26.68
C SER A 16 -56.79 21.39 -27.38
N THR A 17 -58.09 21.45 -27.16
CA THR A 17 -58.96 22.56 -27.54
C THR A 17 -58.57 23.82 -26.77
N GLY A 18 -58.42 24.93 -27.49
CA GLY A 18 -58.18 26.25 -26.92
C GLY A 18 -59.45 26.87 -26.34
N LEU A 19 -59.30 27.50 -25.18
CA LEU A 19 -60.20 28.52 -24.63
C LEU A 19 -59.32 29.74 -24.27
N PRO A 20 -59.79 30.98 -24.48
CA PRO A 20 -58.98 32.17 -24.31
C PRO A 20 -58.74 32.41 -22.82
N ARG A 21 -57.48 32.33 -22.41
CA ARG A 21 -57.07 32.62 -21.03
C ARG A 21 -57.07 34.14 -20.86
N LEU A 22 -58.20 34.66 -20.36
CA LEU A 22 -58.29 36.01 -19.82
C LEU A 22 -57.12 36.27 -18.87
N LEU A 23 -56.51 37.45 -19.03
CA LEU A 23 -55.41 38.00 -18.24
C LEU A 23 -55.60 37.68 -16.74
N ARG A 24 -54.86 36.68 -16.25
CA ARG A 24 -54.85 36.33 -14.83
C ARG A 24 -53.87 37.29 -14.16
N GLY A 25 -54.38 38.27 -13.43
CA GLY A 25 -53.56 39.10 -12.56
C GLY A 25 -52.73 38.22 -11.64
N TYR A 26 -51.42 38.45 -11.61
CA TYR A 26 -50.50 37.78 -10.70
C TYR A 26 -50.89 38.18 -9.27
N ALA A 27 -51.68 37.35 -8.60
CA ALA A 27 -51.95 37.48 -7.18
C ALA A 27 -50.73 36.95 -6.42
N THR A 28 -49.63 37.71 -6.41
CA THR A 28 -48.67 37.64 -5.32
C THR A 28 -49.37 38.21 -4.09
N GLN A 29 -49.50 37.42 -3.03
CA GLN A 29 -50.18 37.78 -1.78
C GLN A 29 -49.44 38.86 -0.96
N ARG A 30 -48.55 39.65 -1.56
CA ARG A 30 -47.77 40.71 -0.91
C ARG A 30 -47.83 42.00 -1.73
N SER A 31 -48.30 43.08 -1.11
CA SER A 31 -48.29 44.43 -1.66
C SER A 31 -46.91 45.07 -1.45
N PHE A 32 -46.30 45.56 -2.52
CA PHE A 32 -45.10 46.40 -2.47
C PHE A 32 -45.50 47.89 -2.40
N GLU A 33 -44.78 48.69 -1.62
CA GLU A 33 -45.03 50.12 -1.49
C GLU A 33 -44.40 50.92 -2.63
N HIS A 34 -43.23 50.50 -3.11
CA HIS A 34 -42.41 51.24 -4.07
C HIS A 34 -42.27 50.55 -5.42
N LEU A 35 -42.89 49.38 -5.62
CA LEU A 35 -42.84 48.60 -6.86
C LEU A 35 -44.22 48.26 -7.42
N LEU A 36 -44.31 48.17 -8.74
CA LEU A 36 -45.41 47.51 -9.45
C LEU A 36 -44.86 46.22 -10.06
N VAL A 37 -45.39 45.07 -9.62
CA VAL A 37 -44.93 43.74 -10.03
C VAL A 37 -46.05 43.01 -10.75
N SER A 38 -45.75 42.42 -11.90
CA SER A 38 -46.73 41.69 -12.72
C SER A 38 -46.08 40.62 -13.59
N GLU A 39 -46.88 39.71 -14.15
CA GLU A 39 -46.46 38.86 -15.28
C GLU A 39 -46.93 39.53 -16.57
N ALA A 40 -46.02 40.14 -17.31
CA ALA A 40 -46.37 40.89 -18.52
C ALA A 40 -46.78 39.98 -19.68
N LYS A 41 -46.20 38.78 -19.73
CA LYS A 41 -46.48 37.69 -20.68
C LYS A 41 -46.19 36.34 -20.02
N PRO A 42 -46.75 35.23 -20.52
CA PRO A 42 -46.45 33.90 -20.02
C PRO A 42 -44.94 33.67 -19.86
N GLY A 43 -44.51 33.44 -18.62
CA GLY A 43 -43.12 33.17 -18.28
C GLY A 43 -42.20 34.39 -18.18
N VAL A 44 -42.74 35.61 -18.20
CA VAL A 44 -41.98 36.87 -18.08
C VAL A 44 -42.46 37.68 -16.88
N GLY A 45 -41.58 37.80 -15.87
CA GLY A 45 -41.81 38.69 -14.73
C GLY A 45 -41.45 40.13 -15.08
N LEU A 46 -42.29 41.10 -14.71
CA LEU A 46 -42.06 42.54 -14.89
C LEU A 46 -42.05 43.24 -13.54
N ILE A 47 -40.97 43.97 -13.25
CA ILE A 47 -40.82 44.85 -12.10
C ILE A 47 -40.68 46.28 -12.60
N GLN A 48 -41.56 47.17 -12.15
CA GLN A 48 -41.48 48.60 -12.41
C GLN A 48 -41.28 49.36 -11.09
N ILE A 49 -40.20 50.16 -11.03
CA ILE A 49 -39.92 51.04 -9.89
C ILE A 49 -40.92 52.21 -9.90
N ASN A 50 -41.58 52.45 -8.77
CA ASN A 50 -42.68 53.39 -8.63
C ASN A 50 -42.51 54.33 -7.43
N ARG A 51 -41.46 55.16 -7.47
CA ARG A 51 -41.29 56.34 -6.57
C ARG A 51 -41.20 57.64 -7.39
N PRO A 52 -42.23 57.99 -8.18
CA PRO A 52 -42.15 59.08 -9.17
C PRO A 52 -41.85 60.45 -8.55
N LYS A 53 -42.34 60.72 -7.33
CA LYS A 53 -42.07 61.99 -6.61
C LYS A 53 -40.58 62.20 -6.31
N ALA A 54 -39.82 61.12 -6.19
CA ALA A 54 -38.38 61.13 -5.94
C ALA A 54 -37.57 60.73 -7.19
N LEU A 55 -38.16 60.75 -8.39
CA LEU A 55 -37.54 60.28 -9.62
C LEU A 55 -36.89 58.88 -9.49
N ASN A 56 -37.56 57.99 -8.75
CA ASN A 56 -37.08 56.64 -8.46
C ASN A 56 -35.70 56.60 -7.78
N ALA A 57 -35.36 57.60 -6.95
CA ALA A 57 -34.17 57.54 -6.10
C ALA A 57 -34.16 56.25 -5.27
N LEU A 58 -32.99 55.62 -5.16
CA LEU A 58 -32.81 54.31 -4.54
C LEU A 58 -32.57 54.46 -3.04
N SER A 59 -33.61 54.16 -2.24
CA SER A 59 -33.55 54.09 -0.78
C SER A 59 -33.46 52.64 -0.33
N THR A 60 -33.00 52.38 0.90
CA THR A 60 -32.89 51.02 1.44
C THR A 60 -34.20 50.22 1.35
N PRO A 61 -35.39 50.76 1.72
CA PRO A 61 -36.65 50.03 1.58
C PRO A 61 -36.94 49.61 0.13
N LEU A 62 -36.67 50.48 -0.85
CA LEU A 62 -36.86 50.15 -2.26
C LEU A 62 -35.90 49.03 -2.71
N ILE A 63 -34.63 49.07 -2.32
CA ILE A 63 -33.67 48.00 -2.66
C ILE A 63 -34.09 46.66 -2.06
N LEU A 64 -34.59 46.65 -0.83
CA LEU A 64 -35.12 45.45 -0.18
C LEU A 64 -36.35 44.91 -0.92
N GLU A 65 -37.27 45.77 -1.35
CA GLU A 65 -38.42 45.35 -2.16
C GLU A 65 -38.00 44.77 -3.52
N ILE A 66 -37.00 45.37 -4.20
CA ILE A 66 -36.48 44.85 -5.47
C ILE A 66 -35.88 43.46 -5.26
N ASN A 67 -35.05 43.29 -4.22
CA ASN A 67 -34.47 42.01 -3.85
C ASN A 67 -35.56 40.95 -3.61
N GLN A 68 -36.60 41.31 -2.86
CA GLN A 68 -37.69 40.40 -2.56
C GLN A 68 -38.45 40.00 -3.84
N ALA A 69 -38.80 40.96 -4.69
CA ALA A 69 -39.49 40.68 -5.96
C ALA A 69 -38.66 39.77 -6.89
N LEU A 70 -37.33 39.98 -6.93
CA LEU A 70 -36.42 39.10 -7.67
C LEU A 70 -36.32 37.69 -7.06
N ARG A 71 -36.33 37.55 -5.73
CA ARG A 71 -36.36 36.23 -5.04
C ARG A 71 -37.67 35.49 -5.34
N ASP A 72 -38.79 36.21 -5.31
CA ASP A 72 -40.10 35.66 -5.64
C ASP A 72 -40.11 35.12 -7.08
N PHE A 73 -39.69 35.93 -8.06
CA PHE A 73 -39.57 35.49 -9.44
C PHE A 73 -38.51 34.41 -9.67
N GLN A 74 -37.41 34.39 -8.92
CA GLN A 74 -36.41 33.32 -8.99
C GLN A 74 -37.01 31.96 -8.57
N SER A 75 -37.84 31.94 -7.52
CA SER A 75 -38.46 30.73 -6.98
C SER A 75 -39.61 30.19 -7.84
N GLU A 76 -40.28 31.07 -8.57
CA GLU A 76 -41.48 30.75 -9.33
C GLU A 76 -41.16 29.97 -10.62
N LYS A 77 -41.58 28.71 -10.71
CA LYS A 77 -41.20 27.81 -11.83
C LYS A 77 -41.74 28.27 -13.18
N SER A 78 -42.86 28.99 -13.20
CA SER A 78 -43.48 29.47 -14.44
C SER A 78 -42.67 30.57 -15.13
N ILE A 79 -41.88 31.36 -14.39
CA ILE A 79 -41.10 32.48 -14.92
C ILE A 79 -39.72 32.01 -15.43
N GLY A 80 -39.36 32.36 -16.66
CA GLY A 80 -38.06 32.05 -17.26
C GLY A 80 -37.10 33.24 -17.39
N ALA A 81 -37.62 34.47 -17.44
CA ALA A 81 -36.82 35.70 -17.52
C ALA A 81 -37.56 36.87 -16.85
N ILE A 82 -36.81 37.90 -16.44
CA ILE A 82 -37.33 39.05 -15.69
C ILE A 82 -36.96 40.35 -16.41
N VAL A 83 -37.89 41.32 -16.43
CA VAL A 83 -37.67 42.68 -16.90
C VAL A 83 -37.76 43.65 -15.72
N LEU A 84 -36.77 44.53 -15.56
CA LEU A 84 -36.77 45.63 -14.60
C LEU A 84 -36.79 46.97 -15.35
N THR A 85 -37.72 47.85 -15.00
CA THR A 85 -37.85 49.19 -15.58
C THR A 85 -38.25 50.24 -14.55
N GLY A 86 -38.27 51.50 -14.94
CA GLY A 86 -38.81 52.61 -14.14
C GLY A 86 -39.87 53.37 -14.91
N SER A 87 -40.00 54.66 -14.62
CA SER A 87 -40.92 55.55 -15.33
C SER A 87 -40.30 56.08 -16.63
N GLU A 88 -41.10 56.72 -17.48
CA GLU A 88 -40.60 57.40 -18.68
C GLU A 88 -39.58 58.51 -18.37
N LYS A 89 -39.75 59.18 -17.22
CA LYS A 89 -38.90 60.30 -16.78
C LYS A 89 -37.61 59.84 -16.13
N ALA A 90 -37.64 58.73 -15.40
CA ALA A 90 -36.49 58.17 -14.72
C ALA A 90 -36.64 56.66 -14.50
N PHE A 91 -35.60 55.93 -14.87
CA PHE A 91 -35.35 54.58 -14.41
C PHE A 91 -35.07 54.63 -12.91
N ALA A 92 -34.00 55.33 -12.53
CA ALA A 92 -33.64 55.70 -11.16
C ALA A 92 -32.60 56.84 -11.16
N ALA A 93 -32.90 57.95 -10.48
CA ALA A 93 -32.03 59.13 -10.42
C ALA A 93 -31.13 59.14 -9.17
N GLY A 94 -30.26 58.14 -9.04
CA GLY A 94 -29.27 58.06 -7.94
C GLY A 94 -29.78 57.38 -6.68
N ALA A 95 -28.89 57.25 -5.70
CA ALA A 95 -29.26 56.85 -4.34
C ALA A 95 -30.02 58.00 -3.63
N ASP A 96 -30.84 57.67 -2.65
CA ASP A 96 -31.62 58.66 -1.90
C ASP A 96 -30.69 59.49 -1.01
N ILE A 97 -30.32 60.69 -1.47
CA ILE A 97 -29.37 61.58 -0.79
C ILE A 97 -29.83 61.91 0.63
N LYS A 98 -31.15 61.92 0.90
CA LYS A 98 -31.68 62.16 2.25
C LYS A 98 -31.29 61.06 3.23
N GLU A 99 -31.14 59.83 2.75
CA GLU A 99 -30.69 58.69 3.55
C GLU A 99 -29.17 58.70 3.73
N MET A 100 -28.42 59.23 2.76
CA MET A 100 -26.96 59.22 2.78
C MET A 100 -26.30 60.42 3.48
N LYS A 101 -26.99 61.58 3.53
CA LYS A 101 -26.37 62.85 3.96
C LYS A 101 -25.70 62.78 5.33
N ASP A 102 -26.31 62.08 6.28
CA ASP A 102 -25.87 62.03 7.67
C ASP A 102 -25.08 60.75 8.01
N LEU A 103 -24.79 59.89 7.00
CA LEU A 103 -24.04 58.66 7.21
C LEU A 103 -22.54 58.97 7.36
N THR A 104 -21.96 58.55 8.48
CA THR A 104 -20.50 58.50 8.63
C THR A 104 -19.94 57.26 7.94
N PHE A 105 -18.63 57.25 7.65
CA PHE A 105 -17.96 56.04 7.17
C PHE A 105 -18.17 54.85 8.13
N SER A 106 -18.11 55.08 9.45
CA SER A 106 -18.33 54.03 10.45
C SER A 106 -19.74 53.48 10.43
N ASP A 107 -20.75 54.33 10.19
CA ASP A 107 -22.15 53.88 10.05
C ASP A 107 -22.35 53.08 8.76
N ALA A 108 -21.83 53.57 7.65
CA ALA A 108 -21.95 52.91 6.36
C ALA A 108 -21.23 51.56 6.31
N TYR A 109 -20.03 51.50 6.90
CA TYR A 109 -19.23 50.27 7.00
C TYR A 109 -19.77 49.30 8.06
N GLY A 110 -20.14 49.80 9.26
CA GLY A 110 -20.58 48.96 10.37
C GLY A 110 -22.02 48.42 10.27
N LYS A 111 -22.84 48.99 9.37
CA LYS A 111 -24.22 48.53 9.09
C LYS A 111 -24.36 47.93 7.69
N ASP A 112 -23.23 47.64 7.03
CA ASP A 112 -23.20 47.01 5.72
C ASP A 112 -24.13 47.68 4.69
N PHE A 113 -24.12 49.03 4.65
CA PHE A 113 -25.12 49.84 3.92
C PHE A 113 -25.28 49.49 2.43
N ILE A 114 -24.23 48.98 1.79
CA ILE A 114 -24.21 48.59 0.37
C ILE A 114 -24.41 47.06 0.18
N GLU A 115 -24.36 46.24 1.23
CA GLU A 115 -24.44 44.78 1.11
C GLU A 115 -25.74 44.32 0.44
N SER A 116 -26.87 44.95 0.77
CA SER A 116 -28.17 44.65 0.15
C SER A 116 -28.21 44.92 -1.36
N TRP A 117 -27.27 45.70 -1.91
CA TRP A 117 -27.14 45.90 -3.36
C TRP A 117 -26.45 44.73 -4.05
N SER A 118 -25.60 43.99 -3.34
CA SER A 118 -24.93 42.81 -3.88
C SER A 118 -25.89 41.61 -4.01
N ASP A 119 -26.87 41.52 -3.11
CA ASP A 119 -27.92 40.49 -3.13
C ASP A 119 -28.63 40.39 -4.48
N LEU A 120 -28.94 41.53 -5.11
CA LEU A 120 -29.65 41.62 -6.40
C LEU A 120 -29.09 40.70 -7.49
N VAL A 121 -27.78 40.45 -7.48
CA VAL A 121 -27.04 39.70 -8.51
C VAL A 121 -26.41 38.40 -8.03
N THR A 122 -26.29 38.18 -6.72
CA THR A 122 -25.64 36.96 -6.18
C THR A 122 -26.53 35.73 -6.21
N PHE A 123 -27.86 35.87 -6.01
CA PHE A 123 -28.78 34.72 -5.99
C PHE A 123 -29.52 34.48 -7.31
N LEU A 124 -29.60 35.49 -8.18
CA LEU A 124 -30.50 35.47 -9.33
C LEU A 124 -29.91 34.69 -10.51
N LYS A 125 -30.40 33.47 -10.71
CA LYS A 125 -29.97 32.60 -11.83
C LYS A 125 -30.75 32.84 -13.12
N LYS A 126 -31.96 33.38 -13.03
CA LYS A 126 -32.75 33.74 -14.22
C LYS A 126 -32.20 35.02 -14.88
N PRO A 127 -32.30 35.17 -16.21
CA PRO A 127 -31.87 36.39 -16.88
C PRO A 127 -32.70 37.61 -16.47
N LEU A 128 -32.02 38.72 -16.25
CA LEU A 128 -32.57 40.02 -15.91
C LEU A 128 -32.29 41.00 -17.05
N ILE A 129 -33.33 41.57 -17.62
CA ILE A 129 -33.25 42.60 -18.68
C ILE A 129 -33.64 43.94 -18.08
N THR A 130 -32.78 44.95 -18.18
CA THR A 130 -33.07 46.32 -17.75
C THR A 130 -33.54 47.17 -18.94
N ALA A 131 -34.74 47.74 -18.83
CA ALA A 131 -35.30 48.66 -19.80
C ALA A 131 -35.26 50.08 -19.23
N VAL A 132 -34.32 50.90 -19.71
CA VAL A 132 -33.98 52.19 -19.12
C VAL A 132 -34.60 53.32 -19.94
N ASN A 133 -35.47 54.10 -19.29
CA ASN A 133 -36.04 55.33 -19.82
C ASN A 133 -35.69 56.51 -18.92
N GLY A 134 -35.40 57.67 -19.51
CA GLY A 134 -35.01 58.86 -18.77
C GLY A 134 -33.72 58.67 -17.96
N TYR A 135 -33.67 59.23 -16.75
CA TYR A 135 -32.46 59.24 -15.93
C TYR A 135 -32.14 57.86 -15.30
N ALA A 136 -30.92 57.38 -15.54
CA ALA A 136 -30.24 56.32 -14.80
C ALA A 136 -28.88 56.87 -14.32
N LEU A 137 -28.89 57.57 -13.18
CA LEU A 137 -27.73 58.29 -12.68
C LEU A 137 -27.22 57.66 -11.38
N GLY A 138 -25.91 57.67 -11.17
CA GLY A 138 -25.25 57.14 -9.97
C GLY A 138 -25.69 55.71 -9.66
N GLY A 139 -26.19 55.50 -8.43
CA GLY A 139 -26.84 54.24 -8.02
C GLY A 139 -27.88 53.68 -9.01
N GLY A 140 -28.63 54.54 -9.72
CA GLY A 140 -29.56 54.08 -10.77
C GLY A 140 -28.88 53.54 -12.02
N CYS A 141 -27.73 54.12 -12.41
CA CYS A 141 -26.86 53.57 -13.44
C CYS A 141 -26.24 52.25 -12.98
N GLU A 142 -25.82 52.17 -11.72
CA GLU A 142 -25.26 50.95 -11.12
C GLU A 142 -26.28 49.81 -11.11
N LEU A 143 -27.53 50.09 -10.73
CA LEU A 143 -28.63 49.13 -10.78
C LEU A 143 -28.93 48.67 -12.21
N ALA A 144 -28.91 49.58 -13.19
CA ALA A 144 -29.12 49.21 -14.59
C ALA A 144 -28.05 48.21 -15.05
N MET A 145 -26.77 48.44 -14.70
CA MET A 145 -25.62 47.58 -15.04
C MET A 145 -25.60 46.24 -14.29
N MET A 146 -26.46 46.04 -13.30
CA MET A 146 -26.64 44.74 -12.67
C MET A 146 -27.50 43.79 -13.53
N GLY A 147 -28.23 44.31 -14.52
CA GLY A 147 -28.92 43.49 -15.51
C GLY A 147 -27.95 42.77 -16.46
N ASP A 148 -28.39 41.62 -16.98
CA ASP A 148 -27.61 40.85 -17.97
C ASP A 148 -27.71 41.45 -19.38
N ILE A 149 -28.84 42.09 -19.70
CA ILE A 149 -29.08 42.80 -20.97
C ILE A 149 -29.68 44.17 -20.64
N MET A 150 -29.12 45.24 -21.23
CA MET A 150 -29.63 46.59 -21.07
C MET A 150 -30.15 47.16 -22.39
N TYR A 151 -31.39 47.64 -22.37
CA TYR A 151 -32.01 48.40 -23.45
C TYR A 151 -32.34 49.82 -22.99
N ALA A 152 -32.31 50.77 -23.93
CA ALA A 152 -32.55 52.17 -23.65
C ALA A 152 -33.62 52.78 -24.56
N GLY A 153 -34.44 53.67 -24.00
CA GLY A 153 -35.25 54.60 -24.77
C GLY A 153 -34.40 55.75 -25.35
N PRO A 154 -34.96 56.54 -26.28
CA PRO A 154 -34.20 57.57 -27.01
C PRO A 154 -33.71 58.71 -26.12
N LYS A 155 -34.39 58.93 -24.99
CA LYS A 155 -34.09 59.98 -24.00
C LYS A 155 -33.41 59.43 -22.74
N ALA A 156 -32.91 58.20 -22.77
CA ALA A 156 -32.19 57.66 -21.63
C ALA A 156 -30.86 58.40 -21.43
N VAL A 157 -30.52 58.66 -20.17
CA VAL A 157 -29.32 59.39 -19.76
C VAL A 157 -28.63 58.58 -18.68
N PHE A 158 -27.36 58.24 -18.91
CA PHE A 158 -26.53 57.48 -17.98
C PHE A 158 -25.41 58.35 -17.41
N GLY A 159 -24.97 58.09 -16.18
CA GLY A 159 -23.87 58.84 -15.59
C GLY A 159 -23.52 58.38 -14.18
N GLN A 160 -22.32 58.75 -13.72
CA GLN A 160 -21.81 58.48 -12.38
C GLN A 160 -21.40 59.80 -11.69
N PRO A 161 -22.38 60.67 -11.33
CA PRO A 161 -22.12 62.02 -10.83
C PRO A 161 -21.71 62.07 -9.34
N GLU A 162 -21.42 60.95 -8.70
CA GLU A 162 -21.02 60.82 -7.28
C GLU A 162 -19.89 61.78 -6.90
N ILE A 163 -18.95 62.06 -7.82
CA ILE A 163 -17.84 62.99 -7.58
C ILE A 163 -18.32 64.41 -7.25
N LYS A 164 -19.48 64.81 -7.78
CA LYS A 164 -20.12 66.11 -7.50
C LYS A 164 -20.67 66.19 -6.07
N LEU A 165 -20.83 65.03 -5.41
CA LEU A 165 -21.22 64.89 -4.01
C LEU A 165 -20.00 64.58 -3.11
N GLY A 166 -18.78 64.58 -3.66
CA GLY A 166 -17.56 64.28 -2.91
C GLY A 166 -17.36 62.79 -2.58
N VAL A 167 -18.07 61.89 -3.26
CA VAL A 167 -17.98 60.43 -3.07
C VAL A 167 -17.68 59.73 -4.40
N ILE A 168 -17.41 58.43 -4.35
CA ILE A 168 -17.21 57.60 -5.56
C ILE A 168 -18.40 56.66 -5.76
N PRO A 169 -18.62 56.12 -6.98
CA PRO A 169 -19.61 55.08 -7.22
C PRO A 169 -19.31 53.84 -6.37
N GLY A 170 -20.25 53.48 -5.49
CA GLY A 170 -20.05 52.51 -4.40
C GLY A 170 -20.71 51.15 -4.63
N ALA A 171 -21.74 51.04 -5.48
CA ALA A 171 -22.45 49.79 -5.76
C ALA A 171 -21.91 49.05 -7.01
N GLY A 172 -20.66 49.36 -7.40
CA GLY A 172 -19.93 48.72 -8.49
C GLY A 172 -19.86 49.54 -9.77
N GLY A 173 -20.25 50.82 -9.75
CA GLY A 173 -20.19 51.73 -10.89
C GLY A 173 -18.79 51.90 -11.44
N SER A 174 -17.78 52.03 -10.58
CA SER A 174 -16.37 52.09 -11.00
C SER A 174 -15.86 50.76 -11.60
N GLN A 175 -16.52 49.65 -11.31
CA GLN A 175 -16.11 48.31 -11.73
C GLN A 175 -16.82 47.89 -13.03
N ARG A 176 -18.15 47.87 -13.03
CA ARG A 176 -18.97 47.41 -14.16
C ARG A 176 -18.88 48.37 -15.34
N LEU A 177 -18.90 49.69 -15.11
CA LEU A 177 -18.76 50.67 -16.17
C LEU A 177 -17.40 50.54 -16.85
N THR A 178 -16.32 50.43 -16.07
CA THR A 178 -14.96 50.27 -16.59
C THR A 178 -14.80 49.01 -17.42
N LYS A 179 -15.40 47.88 -17.01
CA LYS A 179 -15.40 46.64 -17.80
C LYS A 179 -16.20 46.78 -19.10
N ALA A 180 -17.30 47.52 -19.09
CA ALA A 180 -18.17 47.69 -20.25
C ALA A 180 -17.59 48.65 -21.32
N ILE A 181 -17.13 49.84 -20.91
CA ILE A 181 -16.74 50.93 -21.85
C ILE A 181 -15.25 51.25 -21.86
N GLY A 182 -14.45 50.53 -21.07
CA GLY A 182 -13.01 50.73 -20.94
C GLY A 182 -12.61 51.87 -20.00
N LYS A 183 -11.35 51.81 -19.52
CA LYS A 183 -10.81 52.70 -18.48
C LYS A 183 -10.97 54.19 -18.78
N SER A 184 -10.59 54.64 -19.99
CA SER A 184 -10.53 56.08 -20.30
C SER A 184 -11.91 56.73 -20.26
N ARG A 185 -12.90 56.11 -20.90
CA ARG A 185 -14.28 56.63 -20.93
C ARG A 185 -14.94 56.56 -19.57
N ALA A 186 -14.71 55.48 -18.82
CA ALA A 186 -15.21 55.37 -17.45
C ALA A 186 -14.62 56.47 -16.55
N MET A 187 -13.32 56.77 -16.67
CA MET A 187 -12.69 57.86 -15.93
C MET A 187 -13.25 59.23 -16.30
N GLU A 188 -13.51 59.49 -17.59
CA GLU A 188 -14.17 60.73 -18.03
C GLU A 188 -15.54 60.89 -17.36
N VAL A 189 -16.41 59.89 -17.48
CA VAL A 189 -17.76 59.91 -16.88
C VAL A 189 -17.71 60.05 -15.35
N ILE A 190 -16.82 59.33 -14.67
CA ILE A 190 -16.74 59.29 -13.20
C ILE A 190 -16.08 60.56 -12.62
N LEU A 191 -15.01 61.07 -13.25
CA LEU A 191 -14.24 62.18 -12.69
C LEU A 191 -14.82 63.55 -13.06
N THR A 192 -15.52 63.69 -14.20
CA THR A 192 -16.26 64.92 -14.51
C THR A 192 -17.68 64.89 -13.95
N GLY A 193 -18.23 63.69 -13.71
CA GLY A 193 -19.62 63.49 -13.35
C GLY A 193 -20.58 63.85 -14.49
N ASP A 194 -20.10 63.89 -15.74
CA ASP A 194 -20.90 64.20 -16.90
C ASP A 194 -21.77 63.02 -17.33
N ASN A 195 -22.87 63.36 -17.98
CA ASN A 195 -23.86 62.40 -18.44
C ASN A 195 -23.57 61.97 -19.88
N ILE A 196 -23.90 60.74 -20.21
CA ILE A 196 -23.86 60.19 -21.57
C ILE A 196 -25.27 59.87 -22.06
N THR A 197 -25.49 60.13 -23.34
CA THR A 197 -26.77 59.84 -24.01
C THR A 197 -26.96 58.35 -24.25
N ALA A 198 -28.19 57.90 -24.46
CA ALA A 198 -28.51 56.52 -24.87
C ALA A 198 -27.70 56.07 -26.09
N GLN A 199 -27.51 56.96 -27.06
CA GLN A 199 -26.77 56.68 -28.29
C GLN A 199 -25.27 56.44 -28.01
N GLN A 200 -24.63 57.35 -27.25
CA GLN A 200 -23.25 57.18 -26.83
C GLN A 200 -23.07 55.92 -25.97
N ALA A 201 -24.00 55.65 -25.04
CA ALA A 201 -23.97 54.45 -24.21
C ALA A 201 -24.02 53.16 -25.06
N SER A 202 -24.78 53.15 -26.15
CA SER A 202 -24.82 52.01 -27.06
C SER A 202 -23.55 51.88 -27.89
N GLU A 203 -23.05 52.99 -28.45
CA GLU A 203 -21.79 53.03 -29.21
C GLU A 203 -20.57 52.61 -28.38
N TRP A 204 -20.61 52.84 -27.07
CA TRP A 204 -19.53 52.48 -26.16
C TRP A 204 -19.65 51.07 -25.58
N GLY A 205 -20.74 50.35 -25.85
CA GLY A 205 -20.96 48.97 -25.41
C GLY A 205 -21.66 48.82 -24.05
N LEU A 206 -22.18 49.90 -23.46
CA LEU A 206 -22.95 49.85 -22.21
C LEU A 206 -24.40 49.38 -22.45
N VAL A 207 -25.00 49.78 -23.58
CA VAL A 207 -26.40 49.47 -23.94
C VAL A 207 -26.44 48.58 -25.19
N SER A 208 -27.18 47.48 -25.12
CA SER A 208 -27.31 46.52 -26.22
C SER A 208 -28.13 47.07 -27.39
N LYS A 209 -29.18 47.86 -27.12
CA LYS A 209 -30.05 48.45 -28.15
C LYS A 209 -30.77 49.71 -27.67
N VAL A 210 -30.87 50.71 -28.53
CA VAL A 210 -31.69 51.92 -28.35
C VAL A 210 -32.97 51.82 -29.18
N PHE A 211 -34.12 52.13 -28.58
CA PHE A 211 -35.44 52.11 -29.23
C PHE A 211 -35.94 53.51 -29.55
N LYS A 212 -36.92 53.64 -30.46
CA LYS A 212 -37.41 54.95 -30.92
C LYS A 212 -38.36 55.61 -29.93
N THR A 213 -39.07 54.82 -29.13
CA THR A 213 -39.98 55.32 -28.08
C THR A 213 -39.75 54.61 -26.75
N PRO A 214 -40.12 55.23 -25.61
CA PRO A 214 -40.05 54.58 -24.30
C PRO A 214 -40.87 53.28 -24.21
N GLU A 215 -42.05 53.27 -24.82
CA GLU A 215 -42.94 52.11 -24.88
C GLU A 215 -42.31 50.97 -25.69
N GLU A 216 -41.74 51.27 -26.86
CA GLU A 216 -41.02 50.27 -27.66
C GLU A 216 -39.83 49.66 -26.91
N CYS A 217 -39.16 50.42 -26.04
CA CYS A 217 -38.06 49.91 -25.21
C CYS A 217 -38.55 48.82 -24.24
N VAL A 218 -39.62 49.09 -23.48
CA VAL A 218 -40.18 48.14 -22.51
C VAL A 218 -40.76 46.93 -23.23
N ASN A 219 -41.52 47.13 -24.31
CA ASN A 219 -42.08 46.05 -25.12
C ASN A 219 -40.98 45.19 -25.77
N GLY A 220 -39.89 45.82 -26.22
CA GLY A 220 -38.72 45.12 -26.75
C GLY A 220 -37.99 44.27 -25.70
N ALA A 221 -37.89 44.76 -24.46
CA ALA A 221 -37.38 43.99 -23.33
C ALA A 221 -38.27 42.78 -23.01
N ILE A 222 -39.59 42.98 -22.95
CA ILE A 222 -40.57 41.90 -22.72
C ILE A 222 -40.50 40.85 -23.83
N ALA A 223 -40.43 41.25 -25.10
CA ALA A 223 -40.30 40.32 -26.23
C ALA A 223 -38.99 39.52 -26.18
N THR A 224 -37.89 40.14 -25.74
CA THR A 224 -36.61 39.44 -25.54
C THR A 224 -36.71 38.46 -24.37
N ALA A 225 -37.30 38.85 -23.26
CA ALA A 225 -37.53 37.99 -22.10
C ALA A 225 -38.42 36.79 -22.45
N GLU A 226 -39.49 37.00 -23.22
CA GLU A 226 -40.39 35.94 -23.70
C GLU A 226 -39.63 34.91 -24.55
N LYS A 227 -38.78 35.39 -25.48
CA LYS A 227 -37.93 34.51 -26.28
C LYS A 227 -36.99 33.67 -25.41
N ILE A 228 -36.37 34.28 -24.39
CA ILE A 228 -35.48 33.59 -23.44
C ILE A 228 -36.26 32.59 -22.59
N ALA A 229 -37.46 32.94 -22.13
CA ALA A 229 -38.34 32.06 -21.36
C ALA A 229 -38.80 30.83 -22.15
N GLY A 230 -38.87 30.93 -23.48
CA GLY A 230 -39.17 29.80 -24.37
C GLY A 230 -38.03 28.79 -24.57
N TYR A 231 -36.82 29.04 -24.06
CA TYR A 231 -35.68 28.13 -24.18
C TYR A 231 -35.51 27.20 -22.97
N SER A 232 -34.57 26.25 -23.07
CA SER A 232 -34.17 25.41 -21.94
C SER A 232 -33.65 26.28 -20.80
N GLN A 233 -34.34 26.25 -19.67
CA GLN A 233 -34.02 27.07 -18.50
C GLN A 233 -32.67 26.69 -17.89
N ILE A 234 -32.23 25.44 -18.04
CA ILE A 234 -30.90 25.02 -17.60
C ILE A 234 -29.82 25.63 -18.51
N ALA A 235 -30.01 25.60 -19.83
CA ALA A 235 -29.05 26.17 -20.78
C ALA A 235 -28.93 27.69 -20.61
N VAL A 236 -30.05 28.37 -20.40
CA VAL A 236 -30.10 29.82 -20.16
C VAL A 236 -29.36 30.19 -18.87
N LYS A 237 -29.59 29.47 -17.77
CA LYS A 237 -28.87 29.67 -16.50
C LYS A 237 -27.37 29.46 -16.67
N ALA A 238 -26.97 28.37 -17.31
CA ALA A 238 -25.55 28.07 -17.56
C ALA A 238 -24.89 29.15 -18.43
N ALA A 239 -25.57 29.64 -19.48
CA ALA A 239 -25.06 30.70 -20.33
C ALA A 239 -24.81 32.00 -19.55
N LYS A 240 -25.77 32.42 -18.71
CA LYS A 240 -25.61 33.57 -17.81
C LYS A 240 -24.42 33.40 -16.88
N GLU A 241 -24.33 32.26 -16.18
CA GLU A 241 -23.25 31.98 -15.23
C GLU A 241 -21.86 32.07 -15.88
N VAL A 242 -21.70 31.55 -17.09
CA VAL A 242 -20.42 31.54 -17.82
C VAL A 242 -20.03 32.92 -18.31
N VAL A 243 -20.97 33.68 -18.87
CA VAL A 243 -20.71 35.05 -19.30
C VAL A 243 -20.32 35.93 -18.11
N ASN A 244 -21.02 35.80 -16.98
CA ASN A 244 -20.66 36.52 -15.76
C ASN A 244 -19.29 36.11 -15.24
N LYS A 245 -18.97 34.81 -15.24
CA LYS A 245 -17.65 34.32 -14.81
C LYS A 245 -16.51 34.76 -15.72
N SER A 246 -16.76 34.95 -17.02
CA SER A 246 -15.76 35.47 -17.97
C SER A 246 -15.23 36.85 -17.59
N GLN A 247 -15.97 37.61 -16.78
CA GLN A 247 -15.55 38.92 -16.29
C GLN A 247 -14.49 38.84 -15.18
N GLU A 248 -14.20 37.66 -14.65
CA GLU A 248 -13.30 37.43 -13.52
C GLU A 248 -12.07 36.58 -13.87
N LEU A 249 -12.11 35.88 -15.01
CA LEU A 249 -11.13 34.86 -15.38
C LEU A 249 -10.34 35.23 -16.64
N GLY A 250 -9.13 34.69 -16.77
CA GLY A 250 -8.42 34.72 -18.04
C GLY A 250 -9.14 33.88 -19.10
N ILE A 251 -8.97 34.21 -20.40
CA ILE A 251 -9.72 33.54 -21.49
C ILE A 251 -9.60 32.02 -21.46
N ARG A 252 -8.41 31.48 -21.13
CA ARG A 252 -8.19 30.04 -21.01
C ARG A 252 -9.00 29.43 -19.87
N GLU A 253 -8.93 30.01 -18.69
CA GLU A 253 -9.69 29.58 -17.50
C GLU A 253 -11.19 29.75 -17.74
N GLY A 254 -11.62 30.81 -18.42
CA GLY A 254 -13.00 31.04 -18.83
C GLY A 254 -13.52 29.98 -19.82
N VAL A 255 -12.71 29.56 -20.79
CA VAL A 255 -13.07 28.48 -21.73
C VAL A 255 -13.06 27.10 -21.05
N GLU A 256 -12.15 26.86 -20.11
CA GLU A 256 -12.08 25.61 -19.33
C GLU A 256 -13.23 25.49 -18.30
N THR A 257 -13.69 26.62 -17.75
CA THR A 257 -14.84 26.70 -16.83
C THR A 257 -16.18 26.78 -17.56
N SER A 258 -16.18 27.25 -18.82
CA SER A 258 -17.35 27.13 -19.68
C SER A 258 -17.77 25.65 -19.71
N PRO A 259 -19.07 25.32 -19.57
CA PRO A 259 -19.57 24.04 -19.97
C PRO A 259 -19.33 23.97 -21.47
N THR A 260 -18.15 23.49 -21.84
CA THR A 260 -17.86 23.05 -23.19
C THR A 260 -19.05 22.21 -23.62
N MET A 261 -19.62 22.53 -24.79
CA MET A 261 -20.28 21.52 -25.62
C MET A 261 -19.22 20.49 -26.02
N ASP A 262 -18.70 19.81 -25.02
CA ASP A 262 -18.09 18.52 -25.14
C ASP A 262 -19.26 17.64 -25.62
N THR A 263 -19.11 16.97 -26.75
CA THR A 263 -20.08 15.97 -27.22
C THR A 263 -20.25 14.82 -26.23
N THR A 264 -19.44 14.83 -25.17
CA THR A 264 -19.53 14.06 -23.95
C THR A 264 -20.71 14.59 -23.11
N PRO A 265 -21.78 13.79 -22.93
CA PRO A 265 -22.95 14.22 -22.16
C PRO A 265 -22.56 14.78 -20.77
N PRO A 266 -23.23 15.84 -20.27
CA PRO A 266 -22.90 16.46 -18.97
C PRO A 266 -22.75 15.44 -17.84
N TRP A 267 -23.57 14.39 -17.86
CA TRP A 267 -23.54 13.29 -16.90
C TRP A 267 -22.32 12.39 -17.00
N LEU A 268 -21.75 12.18 -18.19
CA LEU A 268 -20.54 11.40 -18.38
C LEU A 268 -19.34 12.23 -17.92
N ARG A 269 -19.39 13.55 -18.12
CA ARG A 269 -18.42 14.50 -17.56
C ARG A 269 -18.49 14.54 -16.04
N ASP A 270 -19.68 14.50 -15.46
CA ASP A 270 -19.91 14.54 -14.02
C ASP A 270 -19.69 13.18 -13.35
N ALA A 271 -19.96 12.06 -14.02
CA ALA A 271 -19.62 10.71 -13.56
C ALA A 271 -18.10 10.45 -13.67
N LEU A 272 -17.45 10.93 -14.74
CA LEU A 272 -15.98 10.92 -14.84
C LEU A 272 -15.37 11.88 -13.83
N ARG A 273 -15.88 13.11 -13.67
CA ARG A 273 -15.42 14.03 -12.61
C ARG A 273 -15.63 13.42 -11.25
N PHE A 274 -16.80 12.87 -10.93
CA PHE A 274 -17.08 12.24 -9.63
C PHE A 274 -16.19 11.01 -9.42
N ALA A 275 -15.99 10.17 -10.42
CA ALA A 275 -14.99 9.10 -10.36
C ALA A 275 -13.55 9.64 -10.20
N LEU A 276 -13.26 10.84 -10.74
CA LEU A 276 -11.98 11.56 -10.68
C LEU A 276 -11.84 12.54 -9.47
N THR A 277 -12.90 12.80 -8.69
CA THR A 277 -12.93 13.72 -7.51
C THR A 277 -13.37 13.05 -6.21
N ALA A 278 -14.22 12.02 -6.26
CA ALA A 278 -14.33 10.99 -5.20
C ALA A 278 -13.03 10.16 -5.09
N THR A 279 -12.16 10.30 -6.08
CA THR A 279 -10.73 10.07 -5.97
C THR A 279 -10.04 11.29 -5.35
N ALA A 280 -10.10 12.50 -5.91
CA ALA A 280 -9.29 13.64 -5.42
C ALA A 280 -9.60 14.27 -4.03
N SER A 281 -10.58 13.82 -3.23
CA SER A 281 -10.89 14.41 -1.91
C SER A 281 -10.56 13.48 -0.74
N THR A 282 -9.56 13.86 0.06
CA THR A 282 -9.47 13.49 1.47
C THR A 282 -9.52 14.77 2.28
N GLU A 283 -10.66 15.05 2.91
CA GLU A 283 -10.66 15.54 4.27
C GLU A 283 -11.65 14.70 5.06
N THR A 284 -11.15 14.06 6.13
CA THR A 284 -11.99 13.48 7.17
C THR A 284 -11.98 14.46 8.32
N PRO A 285 -13.13 14.69 8.96
CA PRO A 285 -13.22 14.24 10.34
C PRO A 285 -14.55 13.51 10.60
N TRP A 286 -14.42 12.23 10.94
CA TRP A 286 -15.28 11.48 11.85
C TRP A 286 -16.82 11.66 11.78
N PHE A 287 -17.47 10.57 11.36
CA PHE A 287 -18.86 10.12 11.61
C PHE A 287 -20.04 10.78 10.87
N ALA A 288 -20.86 9.89 10.28
CA ALA A 288 -22.29 9.98 9.92
C ALA A 288 -22.76 11.08 8.94
N HIS A 289 -22.09 12.23 8.84
CA HIS A 289 -22.62 13.38 8.12
C HIS A 289 -22.63 13.25 6.59
N ASP A 290 -21.78 12.45 5.95
CA ASP A 290 -21.73 12.39 4.48
C ASP A 290 -22.87 11.61 3.83
N TYR A 291 -23.46 10.63 4.53
CA TYR A 291 -24.62 9.89 4.01
C TYR A 291 -25.88 10.76 4.06
N ASP A 292 -26.02 11.54 5.13
CA ASP A 292 -27.11 12.49 5.29
C ASP A 292 -26.88 13.78 4.50
N ALA A 293 -25.64 14.21 4.25
CA ALA A 293 -25.31 15.32 3.35
C ALA A 293 -25.60 14.99 1.88
N PHE A 294 -25.39 13.75 1.43
CA PHE A 294 -25.84 13.30 0.10
C PHE A 294 -27.37 13.26 -0.03
N LYS A 295 -28.08 13.00 1.08
CA LYS A 295 -29.55 13.10 1.15
C LYS A 295 -30.04 14.56 1.25
N ALA A 296 -29.32 15.42 1.98
CA ALA A 296 -29.68 16.79 2.31
C ALA A 296 -29.28 17.80 1.22
N ALA A 297 -28.27 17.50 0.40
CA ALA A 297 -27.89 18.26 -0.80
C ALA A 297 -28.84 18.03 -1.99
N GLY A 298 -30.02 17.45 -1.75
CA GLY A 298 -30.96 17.05 -2.78
C GLY A 298 -30.46 15.81 -3.51
N GLY A 299 -30.66 14.64 -2.91
CA GLY A 299 -30.80 13.44 -3.71
C GLY A 299 -31.84 13.72 -4.80
N GLY A 300 -31.44 13.64 -6.07
CA GLY A 300 -32.19 14.13 -7.23
C GLY A 300 -33.69 13.84 -7.14
N ASP A 301 -34.50 14.87 -7.43
CA ASP A 301 -35.96 14.83 -7.41
C ASP A 301 -36.46 13.57 -8.13
N LEU A 302 -37.23 12.74 -7.41
CA LEU A 302 -37.78 11.47 -7.89
C LEU A 302 -38.69 11.63 -9.12
N THR A 303 -39.07 12.87 -9.48
CA THR A 303 -40.02 13.18 -10.55
C THR A 303 -39.42 13.64 -11.88
N ASP A 304 -38.11 13.92 -11.96
CA ASP A 304 -37.46 14.37 -13.21
C ASP A 304 -37.01 13.19 -14.12
N PRO A 305 -37.55 13.03 -15.35
CA PRO A 305 -37.19 11.96 -16.27
C PRO A 305 -35.84 12.15 -17.01
N ASP A 306 -35.20 13.31 -16.91
CA ASP A 306 -33.94 13.63 -17.62
C ASP A 306 -32.68 13.61 -16.71
N ASP A 307 -32.79 13.11 -15.47
CA ASP A 307 -31.68 12.91 -14.52
C ASP A 307 -31.06 11.48 -14.60
N PRO A 308 -29.79 11.33 -15.04
CA PRO A 308 -29.11 10.03 -15.18
C PRO A 308 -28.65 9.41 -13.86
N GLY A 309 -28.82 10.07 -12.71
CA GLY A 309 -28.76 9.41 -11.39
C GLY A 309 -29.77 8.27 -11.23
N LYS A 310 -30.74 8.18 -12.16
CA LYS A 310 -31.77 7.15 -12.25
C LYS A 310 -31.47 5.99 -13.21
N ASP A 311 -30.42 5.99 -14.06
CA ASP A 311 -30.11 4.75 -14.81
C ASP A 311 -29.63 3.70 -13.79
N PRO A 312 -30.41 2.61 -13.56
CA PRO A 312 -30.09 1.64 -12.51
C PRO A 312 -28.70 1.02 -12.69
N ARG A 313 -28.12 1.13 -13.88
CA ARG A 313 -26.82 0.59 -14.25
C ARG A 313 -25.65 1.43 -13.73
N PHE A 314 -25.72 2.75 -13.85
CA PHE A 314 -24.63 3.65 -13.43
C PHE A 314 -24.67 3.96 -11.93
N ARG A 315 -25.86 4.06 -11.33
CA ARG A 315 -26.01 4.20 -9.88
C ARG A 315 -25.38 3.03 -9.12
N LYS A 316 -25.67 1.79 -9.55
CA LYS A 316 -25.09 0.58 -8.96
C LYS A 316 -23.57 0.52 -9.11
N LEU A 317 -23.04 1.04 -10.23
CA LEU A 317 -21.60 1.07 -10.46
C LEU A 317 -20.88 2.04 -9.50
N VAL A 318 -21.42 3.25 -9.34
CA VAL A 318 -20.86 4.26 -8.41
C VAL A 318 -20.95 3.79 -6.96
N GLU A 319 -22.11 3.25 -6.55
CA GLU A 319 -22.29 2.64 -5.24
C GLU A 319 -21.29 1.49 -5.00
N ALA A 320 -21.05 0.65 -6.00
CA ALA A 320 -20.07 -0.44 -5.92
C ALA A 320 -18.62 0.06 -5.80
N ILE A 321 -18.25 1.15 -6.48
CA ILE A 321 -16.91 1.76 -6.36
C ILE A 321 -16.71 2.34 -4.96
N LEU A 322 -17.67 3.13 -4.47
CA LEU A 322 -17.60 3.74 -3.14
C LEU A 322 -17.56 2.68 -2.03
N PHE A 323 -18.37 1.63 -2.17
CA PHE A 323 -18.31 0.47 -1.28
C PHE A 323 -16.93 -0.18 -1.31
N SER A 324 -16.37 -0.41 -2.51
CA SER A 324 -15.05 -1.04 -2.66
C SER A 324 -13.97 -0.24 -1.93
N ARG A 325 -13.96 1.09 -2.04
CA ARG A 325 -13.00 1.94 -1.32
C ARG A 325 -13.07 1.81 0.20
N ARG A 326 -14.30 1.83 0.76
CA ARG A 326 -14.51 1.64 2.20
C ARG A 326 -14.11 0.25 2.66
N PHE A 327 -14.47 -0.76 1.88
CA PHE A 327 -14.17 -2.16 2.17
C PHE A 327 -12.66 -2.44 2.11
N LEU A 328 -11.96 -1.93 1.11
CA LEU A 328 -10.52 -2.16 0.96
C LEU A 328 -9.68 -1.48 2.06
N ASN A 329 -10.20 -0.47 2.75
CA ASN A 329 -9.55 0.08 3.94
C ASN A 329 -9.41 -0.96 5.07
N THR A 330 -10.26 -2.00 5.12
CA THR A 330 -10.14 -3.07 6.12
C THR A 330 -9.04 -4.08 5.80
N TYR A 331 -8.52 -4.09 4.57
CA TYR A 331 -7.50 -5.06 4.13
C TYR A 331 -6.26 -5.03 5.03
N ASN A 332 -5.68 -3.84 5.24
CA ASN A 332 -4.48 -3.70 6.07
C ASN A 332 -4.76 -3.99 7.55
N LEU A 333 -5.97 -3.71 8.04
CA LEU A 333 -6.37 -4.09 9.40
C LEU A 333 -6.40 -5.61 9.58
N VAL A 334 -6.90 -6.34 8.58
CA VAL A 334 -6.86 -7.81 8.58
C VAL A 334 -5.42 -8.31 8.56
N LEU A 335 -4.54 -7.74 7.73
CA LEU A 335 -3.12 -8.10 7.72
C LEU A 335 -2.42 -7.82 9.06
N LEU A 336 -2.72 -6.69 9.71
CA LEU A 336 -2.22 -6.37 11.04
C LEU A 336 -2.75 -7.34 12.10
N GLY A 337 -4.02 -7.75 12.01
CA GLY A 337 -4.60 -8.78 12.88
C GLY A 337 -3.90 -10.13 12.74
N VAL A 338 -3.65 -10.57 11.50
CA VAL A 338 -2.88 -11.80 11.22
C VAL A 338 -1.46 -11.69 11.79
N LEU A 339 -0.78 -10.57 11.58
CA LEU A 339 0.54 -10.31 12.18
C LEU A 339 0.48 -10.35 13.72
N GLY A 340 -0.57 -9.82 14.32
CA GLY A 340 -0.82 -9.89 15.77
C GLY A 340 -0.90 -11.33 16.28
N VAL A 341 -1.63 -12.21 15.57
CA VAL A 341 -1.72 -13.64 15.92
C VAL A 341 -0.35 -14.31 15.86
N PHE A 342 0.42 -14.09 14.80
CA PHE A 342 1.80 -14.63 14.71
C PHE A 342 2.71 -14.07 15.80
N THR A 343 2.50 -12.81 16.20
CA THR A 343 3.27 -12.18 17.27
C THR A 343 2.97 -12.83 18.62
N VAL A 344 1.69 -13.02 18.96
CA VAL A 344 1.28 -13.71 20.18
C VAL A 344 1.81 -15.14 20.20
N TRP A 345 1.72 -15.85 19.07
CA TRP A 345 2.27 -17.19 18.93
C TRP A 345 3.78 -17.21 19.21
N HIS A 346 4.56 -16.35 18.54
CA HIS A 346 6.02 -16.30 18.68
C HIS A 346 6.46 -16.05 20.12
N TRP A 347 5.87 -15.06 20.78
CA TRP A 347 6.23 -14.73 22.16
C TRP A 347 5.76 -15.79 23.15
N GLY A 348 4.60 -16.42 22.90
CA GLY A 348 4.14 -17.59 23.65
C GLY A 348 5.13 -18.75 23.58
N GLU A 349 5.60 -19.09 22.38
CA GLU A 349 6.60 -20.13 22.15
C GLU A 349 7.93 -19.82 22.85
N LYS A 350 8.41 -18.58 22.76
CA LYS A 350 9.63 -18.15 23.48
C LYS A 350 9.51 -18.31 24.98
N VAL A 351 8.37 -17.95 25.58
CA VAL A 351 8.15 -18.12 27.02
C VAL A 351 8.16 -19.60 27.40
N VAL A 352 7.55 -20.46 26.59
CA VAL A 352 7.57 -21.92 26.81
C VAL A 352 8.99 -22.47 26.72
N LEU A 353 9.77 -22.09 25.70
CA LEU A 353 11.17 -22.51 25.55
C LEU A 353 12.05 -22.04 26.74
N HIS A 354 11.89 -20.80 27.18
CA HIS A 354 12.63 -20.26 28.33
C HIS A 354 12.27 -20.96 29.64
N ARG A 355 10.97 -21.24 29.87
CA ARG A 355 10.52 -22.01 31.04
C ARG A 355 11.12 -23.41 31.03
N ARG A 356 11.13 -24.08 29.89
CA ARG A 356 11.73 -25.42 29.73
C ARG A 356 13.24 -25.40 29.96
N LYS A 357 13.95 -24.41 29.41
CA LYS A 357 15.38 -24.20 29.66
C LYS A 357 15.66 -24.05 31.15
N ARG A 358 14.89 -23.23 31.87
CA ARG A 358 15.02 -23.05 33.32
C ARG A 358 14.70 -24.31 34.12
N GLN A 359 13.61 -25.00 33.79
CA GLN A 359 13.23 -26.27 34.44
C GLN A 359 14.31 -27.33 34.28
N ARG A 360 14.97 -27.39 33.11
CA ARG A 360 16.10 -28.30 32.90
C ARG A 360 17.29 -27.91 33.74
N ILE A 361 17.70 -26.64 33.74
CA ILE A 361 18.81 -26.14 34.56
C ILE A 361 18.53 -26.44 36.04
N ALA A 362 17.30 -26.23 36.51
CA ALA A 362 16.88 -26.58 37.87
C ALA A 362 16.99 -28.08 38.14
N LYS A 363 16.47 -28.95 37.26
CA LYS A 363 16.63 -30.41 37.38
C LYS A 363 18.09 -30.86 37.37
N GLN A 364 18.97 -30.15 36.65
CA GLN A 364 20.40 -30.43 36.59
C GLN A 364 21.11 -30.00 37.89
N ALA A 365 20.64 -28.93 38.54
CA ALA A 365 21.11 -28.49 39.84
C ALA A 365 20.59 -29.37 40.99
N ASP A 366 19.31 -29.74 40.97
CA ASP A 366 18.69 -30.65 41.96
C ASP A 366 19.24 -32.08 41.85
N GLY A 367 19.52 -32.56 40.63
CA GLY A 367 20.16 -33.87 40.42
C GLY A 367 21.61 -33.92 40.91
N ALA A 368 22.34 -32.81 40.82
CA ALA A 368 23.67 -32.69 41.42
C ALA A 368 23.62 -32.60 42.96
N ALA A 369 22.56 -32.01 43.54
CA ALA A 369 22.35 -31.98 44.99
C ALA A 369 21.91 -33.34 45.57
N HIS A 370 21.15 -34.14 44.81
CA HIS A 370 20.72 -35.48 45.25
C HIS A 370 21.80 -36.58 45.05
N GLU A 371 22.75 -36.40 44.13
CA GLU A 371 23.90 -37.33 43.99
C GLU A 371 24.92 -37.21 45.15
N GLU A 372 24.93 -36.11 45.91
CA GLU A 372 25.80 -35.97 47.10
C GLU A 372 25.22 -36.65 48.35
N ASP A 373 23.90 -36.89 48.44
CA ASP A 373 23.24 -37.50 49.60
C ASP A 373 23.07 -39.03 49.50
N GLU A 374 23.17 -39.63 48.31
CA GLU A 374 22.91 -41.08 48.10
C GLU A 374 24.15 -41.99 48.16
N VAL A 375 25.32 -41.50 48.59
CA VAL A 375 26.54 -42.33 48.72
C VAL A 375 26.62 -43.10 50.06
N TRP A 376 25.60 -43.02 50.92
CA TRP A 376 25.56 -43.78 52.17
C TRP A 376 24.29 -44.65 52.29
N SER A 377 24.33 -45.89 51.79
CA SER A 377 23.84 -47.10 52.50
C SER A 377 23.64 -48.33 51.58
N SER A 378 24.66 -49.19 51.56
CA SER A 378 24.65 -50.67 51.67
C SER A 378 23.44 -51.54 51.21
N SER A 379 23.75 -52.42 50.23
CA SER A 379 23.61 -53.90 50.20
C SER A 379 22.27 -54.67 50.16
N SER A 380 22.33 -55.78 49.40
CA SER A 380 21.54 -57.05 49.47
C SER A 380 20.22 -57.06 48.67
N SER A 381 19.81 -58.08 47.89
CA SER A 381 20.21 -59.49 47.68
C SER A 381 19.38 -60.14 46.54
N THR A 382 19.92 -61.24 45.96
CA THR A 382 19.24 -62.49 45.46
C THR A 382 18.23 -62.38 44.29
N ILE A 383 18.41 -63.02 43.12
CA ILE A 383 18.52 -64.45 42.71
C ILE A 383 17.22 -64.97 42.06
N GLU A 384 17.39 -65.78 40.99
CA GLU A 384 16.45 -66.71 40.31
C GLU A 384 15.36 -66.12 39.38
N GLY A 385 15.02 -66.71 38.22
CA GLY A 385 15.35 -68.02 37.64
C GLY A 385 14.71 -68.23 36.25
N ASN A 386 15.05 -69.37 35.64
CA ASN A 386 14.90 -69.81 34.24
C ASN A 386 13.48 -70.01 33.66
N ALA A 387 13.40 -70.06 32.30
CA ALA A 387 12.97 -71.21 31.47
C ALA A 387 12.01 -70.91 30.28
N THR A 388 12.54 -71.09 29.06
CA THR A 388 12.11 -71.93 27.89
C THR A 388 10.65 -71.87 27.32
N PRO A 389 10.44 -72.05 25.99
CA PRO A 389 9.31 -71.55 25.18
C PRO A 389 8.26 -72.62 24.80
N PRO A 390 7.27 -72.29 23.94
CA PRO A 390 7.02 -73.18 22.79
C PRO A 390 6.58 -72.51 21.46
N ASP A 391 7.16 -73.03 20.39
CA ASP A 391 6.58 -73.64 19.17
C ASP A 391 5.25 -73.22 18.49
N THR A 392 5.44 -72.84 17.21
CA THR A 392 4.84 -73.35 15.95
C THR A 392 3.37 -73.20 15.54
N THR A 393 3.26 -72.94 14.22
CA THR A 393 2.26 -73.36 13.22
C THR A 393 1.25 -72.36 12.62
N THR A 394 1.21 -72.45 11.26
CA THR A 394 0.11 -72.19 10.30
C THR A 394 -0.32 -70.73 10.11
N THR A 395 -0.42 -70.16 8.89
CA THR A 395 -1.03 -70.70 7.68
C THR A 395 -0.68 -69.84 6.46
N ALA A 396 -0.49 -70.49 5.30
CA ALA A 396 -0.29 -69.89 3.99
C ALA A 396 -1.58 -69.33 3.35
N LYS A 397 -1.49 -68.27 2.53
CA LYS A 397 -2.05 -68.21 1.16
C LYS A 397 -1.83 -66.88 0.41
N LYS A 398 -1.21 -67.04 -0.78
CA LYS A 398 -1.54 -66.48 -2.11
C LYS A 398 -1.28 -65.00 -2.48
N LEU A 399 -0.22 -64.85 -3.30
CA LEU A 399 -0.20 -64.55 -4.75
C LEU A 399 -0.24 -63.09 -5.28
N ASN A 400 0.90 -62.73 -5.90
CA ASN A 400 1.13 -62.00 -7.17
C ASN A 400 0.55 -60.59 -7.40
N SER A 401 1.42 -59.61 -7.61
CA SER A 401 1.88 -59.20 -8.96
C SER A 401 2.86 -58.02 -8.89
N ALA A 402 3.71 -57.94 -9.91
CA ALA A 402 4.88 -57.07 -10.02
C ALA A 402 4.53 -55.63 -10.39
N HIS A 403 5.24 -54.67 -9.79
CA HIS A 403 5.87 -53.53 -10.45
C HIS A 403 7.01 -53.03 -9.55
N ALA A 404 8.23 -53.06 -10.09
CA ALA A 404 9.44 -52.60 -9.42
C ALA A 404 9.48 -51.06 -9.40
N ASP A 405 9.56 -50.48 -8.21
CA ASP A 405 9.77 -49.04 -7.98
C ASP A 405 11.20 -48.80 -7.47
N GLU A 406 11.87 -47.79 -8.03
CA GLU A 406 13.27 -47.38 -7.80
C GLU A 406 13.55 -46.77 -6.40
N LEU A 407 12.89 -47.25 -5.34
CA LEU A 407 12.95 -46.63 -3.99
C LEU A 407 13.35 -47.58 -2.84
N SER A 408 13.93 -48.74 -3.12
CA SER A 408 14.40 -49.67 -2.07
C SER A 408 15.91 -49.92 -2.10
N PRO A 409 16.61 -49.82 -0.96
CA PRO A 409 18.03 -50.14 -0.89
C PRO A 409 18.28 -51.63 -1.12
N LEU A 410 19.20 -51.93 -2.04
CA LEU A 410 19.73 -53.26 -2.30
C LEU A 410 20.79 -53.57 -1.24
N LEU A 411 20.40 -54.16 -0.10
CA LEU A 411 21.17 -55.05 0.78
C LEU A 411 20.32 -55.40 2.04
N PRO A 412 20.42 -56.63 2.59
CA PRO A 412 19.55 -57.08 3.67
C PRO A 412 19.97 -56.52 5.03
N VAL A 413 19.02 -55.92 5.76
CA VAL A 413 19.17 -55.49 7.16
C VAL A 413 18.80 -56.67 8.08
N PRO A 414 19.56 -56.97 9.16
CA PRO A 414 19.16 -58.00 10.12
C PRO A 414 17.94 -57.53 10.93
N GLU A 415 16.88 -58.34 10.98
CA GLU A 415 15.70 -58.07 11.82
C GLU A 415 16.08 -58.06 13.31
N ARG A 416 15.97 -56.90 13.99
CA ARG A 416 15.85 -56.87 15.46
C ARG A 416 14.85 -55.84 15.99
N SER A 417 14.03 -56.36 16.90
CA SER A 417 13.09 -55.73 17.86
C SER A 417 12.04 -54.75 17.33
N ARG A 418 10.79 -55.23 17.26
CA ARG A 418 9.57 -54.40 17.14
C ARG A 418 9.49 -53.41 18.32
N PRO A 419 9.28 -52.10 18.08
CA PRO A 419 9.10 -51.15 19.17
C PRO A 419 7.74 -51.36 19.84
N GLN A 420 7.73 -51.35 21.18
CA GLN A 420 6.54 -51.36 22.02
C GLN A 420 5.60 -50.20 21.62
N ARG A 421 4.39 -50.54 21.14
CA ARG A 421 3.31 -49.57 20.90
C ARG A 421 2.86 -48.99 22.25
N ARG A 422 3.31 -47.78 22.56
CA ARG A 422 2.77 -46.98 23.67
C ARG A 422 1.32 -46.58 23.33
N LYS A 423 0.37 -46.83 24.24
CA LYS A 423 -1.06 -46.48 24.05
C LYS A 423 -1.18 -44.95 23.82
N LEU A 424 -1.68 -44.55 22.65
CA LEU A 424 -1.92 -43.15 22.28
C LEU A 424 -3.06 -42.56 23.13
N GLY A 425 -2.72 -41.80 24.18
CA GLY A 425 -3.66 -40.94 24.89
C GLY A 425 -3.91 -39.62 24.15
N VAL A 426 -5.05 -38.97 24.46
CA VAL A 426 -5.60 -37.60 24.23
C VAL A 426 -4.85 -36.57 23.34
N TRP A 427 -3.54 -36.67 23.15
CA TRP A 427 -2.68 -35.78 22.36
C TRP A 427 -2.56 -36.12 20.86
N THR A 428 -3.27 -37.15 20.37
CA THR A 428 -3.22 -37.60 18.96
C THR A 428 -3.47 -36.49 17.92
N PRO A 429 -4.44 -35.57 18.08
CA PRO A 429 -4.69 -34.53 17.08
C PRO A 429 -3.54 -33.54 16.94
N TYR A 430 -2.86 -33.20 18.03
CA TYR A 430 -1.73 -32.27 18.02
C TYR A 430 -0.57 -32.82 17.20
N TYR A 431 -0.15 -34.06 17.47
CA TYR A 431 0.96 -34.71 16.74
C TYR A 431 0.62 -34.94 15.27
N PHE A 432 -0.63 -35.30 14.96
CA PHE A 432 -1.12 -35.39 13.59
C PHE A 432 -0.98 -34.05 12.86
N VAL A 433 -1.50 -32.96 13.42
CA VAL A 433 -1.45 -31.63 12.79
C VAL A 433 0.00 -31.15 12.67
N LYS A 434 0.82 -31.30 13.72
CA LYS A 434 2.24 -30.94 13.71
C LYS A 434 3.00 -31.69 12.60
N SER A 435 2.82 -33.00 12.50
CA SER A 435 3.42 -33.82 11.45
C SER A 435 2.99 -33.36 10.05
N LEU A 436 1.68 -33.15 9.85
CA LEU A 436 1.14 -32.69 8.58
C LEU A 436 1.73 -31.35 8.16
N LEU A 437 1.85 -30.39 9.09
CA LEU A 437 2.39 -29.05 8.85
C LEU A 437 3.90 -29.06 8.56
N GLN A 438 4.66 -29.92 9.23
CA GLN A 438 6.11 -30.09 9.04
C GLN A 438 6.46 -30.78 7.72
N TYR A 439 5.58 -31.63 7.19
CA TYR A 439 5.82 -32.39 5.98
C TYR A 439 6.11 -31.50 4.77
N GLN A 440 7.09 -31.89 3.95
CA GLN A 440 7.45 -31.23 2.71
C GLN A 440 7.15 -32.13 1.49
N PRO A 441 6.22 -31.71 0.61
CA PRO A 441 5.86 -32.46 -0.60
C PRO A 441 7.03 -32.68 -1.57
N PRO A 442 6.95 -33.69 -2.46
CA PRO A 442 7.92 -33.89 -3.53
C PRO A 442 7.91 -32.74 -4.55
N ARG A 443 8.94 -32.69 -5.39
CA ARG A 443 9.03 -31.72 -6.48
C ARG A 443 7.95 -31.99 -7.51
N ILE A 444 7.43 -30.93 -8.14
CA ILE A 444 6.53 -31.07 -9.28
C ILE A 444 7.37 -31.52 -10.49
N PRO A 445 7.15 -32.71 -11.07
CA PRO A 445 8.03 -33.29 -12.09
C PRO A 445 8.19 -32.39 -13.32
N ILE A 446 7.09 -31.75 -13.75
CA ILE A 446 7.03 -30.96 -14.99
C ILE A 446 7.83 -29.65 -14.89
N VAL A 447 7.89 -29.04 -13.70
CA VAL A 447 8.47 -27.69 -13.49
C VAL A 447 9.78 -27.77 -12.69
N ASN A 448 10.17 -28.96 -12.23
CA ASN A 448 11.30 -29.23 -11.33
C ASN A 448 11.42 -28.23 -10.16
N LYS A 449 10.27 -27.82 -9.62
CA LYS A 449 10.16 -26.79 -8.57
C LYS A 449 10.01 -27.46 -7.21
N THR A 450 10.86 -27.12 -6.26
CA THR A 450 10.73 -27.56 -4.86
C THR A 450 9.59 -26.81 -4.19
N LEU A 451 8.66 -27.58 -3.60
CA LEU A 451 7.56 -27.02 -2.82
C LEU A 451 8.04 -26.76 -1.38
N PRO A 452 7.53 -25.69 -0.73
CA PRO A 452 7.79 -25.47 0.68
C PRO A 452 6.97 -26.47 1.53
N THR A 453 7.18 -26.46 2.84
CA THR A 453 6.40 -27.28 3.79
C THR A 453 4.91 -27.00 3.66
N ASN A 454 4.06 -27.96 4.03
CA ASN A 454 2.61 -27.80 4.05
C ASN A 454 2.16 -26.56 4.83
N ALA A 455 2.79 -26.24 5.97
CA ALA A 455 2.49 -25.02 6.73
C ALA A 455 2.62 -23.74 5.89
N VAL A 456 3.78 -23.55 5.25
CA VAL A 456 4.05 -22.40 4.37
C VAL A 456 3.13 -22.41 3.15
N SER A 457 2.87 -23.58 2.55
CA SER A 457 1.95 -23.71 1.42
C SER A 457 0.53 -23.27 1.79
N LEU A 458 0.01 -23.74 2.92
CA LEU A 458 -1.32 -23.35 3.43
C LEU A 458 -1.39 -21.86 3.74
N LEU A 459 -0.33 -21.29 4.33
CA LEU A 459 -0.27 -19.85 4.59
C LEU A 459 -0.31 -19.02 3.30
N VAL A 460 0.46 -19.42 2.28
CA VAL A 460 0.46 -18.75 0.97
C VAL A 460 -0.91 -18.89 0.30
N VAL A 461 -1.52 -20.07 0.33
CA VAL A 461 -2.87 -20.30 -0.24
C VAL A 461 -3.91 -19.46 0.49
N ALA A 462 -3.88 -19.40 1.83
CA ALA A 462 -4.79 -18.58 2.62
C ALA A 462 -4.64 -17.08 2.31
N TRP A 463 -3.40 -16.60 2.15
CA TRP A 463 -3.13 -15.22 1.74
C TRP A 463 -3.58 -14.93 0.31
N ILE A 464 -3.39 -15.85 -0.64
CA ILE A 464 -3.93 -15.70 -2.01
C ILE A 464 -5.46 -15.67 -1.98
N ALA A 465 -6.09 -16.58 -1.23
CA ALA A 465 -7.54 -16.62 -1.06
C ALA A 465 -8.08 -15.32 -0.45
N LEU A 466 -7.36 -14.71 0.49
CA LEU A 466 -7.70 -13.39 1.04
C LEU A 466 -7.71 -12.30 -0.05
N ASN A 467 -6.70 -12.25 -0.92
CA ASN A 467 -6.65 -11.26 -2.01
C ASN A 467 -7.75 -11.51 -3.05
N ILE A 468 -8.01 -12.77 -3.41
CA ILE A 468 -9.13 -13.15 -4.29
C ILE A 468 -10.47 -12.73 -3.67
N PHE A 469 -10.64 -12.94 -2.36
CA PHE A 469 -11.83 -12.51 -1.63
C PHE A 469 -12.02 -11.00 -1.74
N TYR A 470 -10.98 -10.19 -1.48
CA TYR A 470 -11.09 -8.73 -1.58
C TYR A 470 -11.37 -8.23 -3.01
N ASN A 471 -10.87 -8.93 -4.03
CA ASN A 471 -11.21 -8.65 -5.42
C ASN A 471 -12.69 -8.95 -5.73
N LEU A 472 -13.21 -10.10 -5.30
CA LEU A 472 -14.50 -10.63 -5.78
C LEU A 472 -15.67 -10.47 -4.80
N TYR A 473 -15.44 -10.04 -3.56
CA TYR A 473 -16.49 -9.97 -2.54
C TYR A 473 -17.67 -9.09 -2.97
N ARG A 474 -18.88 -9.69 -2.95
CA ARG A 474 -20.14 -9.08 -3.41
C ARG A 474 -20.07 -8.44 -4.80
N MET A 475 -19.24 -8.97 -5.70
CA MET A 475 -19.11 -8.48 -7.07
C MET A 475 -19.90 -9.37 -8.04
N PRO A 476 -20.92 -8.84 -8.74
CA PRO A 476 -21.60 -9.59 -9.80
C PRO A 476 -20.65 -9.83 -10.97
N LEU A 477 -20.56 -11.08 -11.46
CA LEU A 477 -19.80 -11.44 -12.66
C LEU A 477 -20.55 -11.00 -13.93
N SER A 478 -20.59 -9.69 -14.19
CA SER A 478 -21.12 -9.15 -15.44
C SER A 478 -20.23 -8.03 -15.97
N PHE A 479 -20.26 -7.84 -17.29
CA PHE A 479 -19.38 -6.92 -18.00
C PHE A 479 -19.43 -5.48 -17.46
N MET A 480 -20.59 -5.07 -16.92
CA MET A 480 -20.79 -3.76 -16.31
C MET A 480 -19.90 -3.48 -15.10
N TYR A 481 -19.58 -4.50 -14.30
CA TYR A 481 -18.77 -4.36 -13.09
C TYR A 481 -17.28 -4.63 -13.35
N LEU A 482 -16.88 -4.81 -14.61
CA LEU A 482 -15.49 -5.04 -14.97
C LEU A 482 -14.60 -3.86 -14.58
N PHE A 483 -15.14 -2.64 -14.62
CA PHE A 483 -14.46 -1.46 -14.09
C PHE A 483 -14.20 -1.56 -12.59
N VAL A 484 -15.17 -2.05 -11.81
CA VAL A 484 -15.02 -2.23 -10.35
C VAL A 484 -13.94 -3.27 -10.06
N PHE A 485 -13.94 -4.37 -10.81
CA PHE A 485 -12.89 -5.38 -10.71
C PHE A 485 -11.50 -4.78 -11.00
N ALA A 486 -11.37 -4.07 -12.12
CA ALA A 486 -10.12 -3.40 -12.49
C ALA A 486 -9.65 -2.40 -11.41
N ASP A 487 -10.56 -1.59 -10.87
CA ASP A 487 -10.27 -0.65 -9.78
C ASP A 487 -9.79 -1.37 -8.52
N ARG A 488 -10.44 -2.48 -8.14
CA ARG A 488 -10.03 -3.30 -6.99
C ARG A 488 -8.63 -3.90 -7.16
N CYS A 489 -8.29 -4.42 -8.34
CA CYS A 489 -6.95 -4.89 -8.65
C CYS A 489 -5.91 -3.79 -8.40
N GLY A 490 -6.18 -2.57 -8.87
CA GLY A 490 -5.32 -1.41 -8.65
C GLY A 490 -5.15 -1.03 -7.18
N ILE A 491 -6.22 -1.14 -6.37
CA ILE A 491 -6.17 -0.85 -4.92
C ILE A 491 -5.42 -1.95 -4.15
N ILE A 492 -5.67 -3.23 -4.46
CA ILE A 492 -4.98 -4.36 -3.82
C ILE A 492 -3.50 -4.35 -4.17
N PHE A 493 -3.15 -3.99 -5.40
CA PHE A 493 -1.77 -3.75 -5.83
C PHE A 493 -1.07 -2.77 -4.89
N ILE A 494 -1.62 -1.56 -4.71
CA ILE A 494 -0.97 -0.53 -3.89
C ILE A 494 -0.98 -0.89 -2.40
N ALA A 495 -2.03 -1.56 -1.92
CA ALA A 495 -2.15 -1.99 -0.53
C ALA A 495 -1.08 -3.02 -0.13
N ASN A 496 -0.61 -3.84 -1.08
CA ASN A 496 0.47 -4.81 -0.85
C ASN A 496 1.87 -4.21 -0.95
N LEU A 497 2.05 -2.97 -1.44
CA LEU A 497 3.38 -2.37 -1.58
C LEU A 497 4.11 -2.21 -0.24
N PRO A 498 3.51 -1.70 0.85
CA PRO A 498 4.21 -1.62 2.13
C PRO A 498 4.69 -2.99 2.62
N LEU A 499 3.84 -4.02 2.50
CA LEU A 499 4.17 -5.38 2.87
C LEU A 499 5.33 -5.93 2.04
N LEU A 500 5.32 -5.72 0.72
CA LEU A 500 6.40 -6.13 -0.18
C LEU A 500 7.76 -5.58 0.27
N TYR A 501 7.81 -4.31 0.64
CA TYR A 501 9.03 -3.62 1.10
C TYR A 501 9.43 -4.03 2.50
N LEU A 502 8.48 -4.24 3.40
CA LEU A 502 8.75 -4.68 4.76
C LEU A 502 9.36 -6.10 4.78
N LEU A 503 8.92 -6.98 3.89
CA LEU A 503 9.49 -8.32 3.71
C LEU A 503 10.86 -8.28 3.02
N ALA A 504 11.13 -7.25 2.21
CA ALA A 504 12.42 -7.03 1.55
C ALA A 504 13.47 -6.37 2.46
N ALA A 505 13.04 -5.65 3.50
CA ALA A 505 13.93 -5.00 4.45
C ALA A 505 14.85 -6.02 5.12
N LYS A 506 16.11 -5.67 5.38
CA LYS A 506 17.09 -6.56 6.03
C LYS A 506 17.07 -6.46 7.54
N ASN A 507 16.87 -5.26 8.11
CA ASN A 507 16.80 -5.06 9.56
C ASN A 507 15.41 -5.36 10.17
N GLN A 508 14.67 -6.23 9.49
CA GLN A 508 13.24 -6.55 9.67
C GLN A 508 12.69 -6.34 11.09
N PRO A 509 11.89 -5.28 11.30
CA PRO A 509 11.05 -5.16 12.49
C PRO A 509 10.17 -6.39 12.70
N ILE A 510 9.72 -7.01 11.58
CA ILE A 510 8.93 -8.24 11.59
C ILE A 510 9.64 -9.36 12.36
N LYS A 511 10.96 -9.50 12.28
CA LYS A 511 11.70 -10.55 12.99
C LYS A 511 11.46 -10.48 14.50
N ARG A 512 11.35 -9.28 15.09
CA ARG A 512 11.07 -9.12 16.53
C ARG A 512 9.64 -9.53 16.88
N LEU A 513 8.72 -9.37 15.93
CA LEU A 513 7.32 -9.73 16.10
C LEU A 513 7.12 -11.24 15.92
N THR A 514 7.63 -11.82 14.85
CA THR A 514 7.29 -13.20 14.44
C THR A 514 8.41 -14.21 14.69
N GLY A 515 9.63 -13.78 15.01
CA GLY A 515 10.80 -14.66 15.18
C GLY A 515 11.46 -15.12 13.89
N TYR A 516 10.76 -14.98 12.76
CA TYR A 516 11.21 -15.42 11.46
C TYR A 516 12.30 -14.49 10.90
N SER A 517 13.37 -15.10 10.39
CA SER A 517 14.47 -14.38 9.76
C SER A 517 14.08 -13.85 8.38
N TYR A 518 14.87 -12.91 7.88
CA TYR A 518 14.75 -12.37 6.52
C TYR A 518 14.62 -13.45 5.44
N GLU A 519 15.33 -14.56 5.57
CA GLU A 519 15.29 -15.62 4.54
C GLU A 519 13.96 -16.35 4.48
N SER A 520 13.44 -16.69 5.66
CA SER A 520 12.18 -17.42 5.76
C SER A 520 11.04 -16.57 5.17
N LEU A 521 11.13 -15.25 5.34
CA LEU A 521 10.19 -14.28 4.79
C LEU A 521 10.45 -13.93 3.32
N ASN A 522 11.65 -14.18 2.78
CA ASN A 522 11.96 -13.94 1.37
C ASN A 522 11.16 -14.85 0.41
N ILE A 523 10.72 -16.03 0.86
CA ILE A 523 9.74 -16.82 0.09
C ILE A 523 8.44 -16.02 -0.06
N PHE A 524 7.98 -15.39 1.02
CA PHE A 524 6.76 -14.61 1.02
C PHE A 524 6.92 -13.31 0.21
N HIS A 525 8.04 -12.59 0.34
CA HIS A 525 8.37 -11.44 -0.52
C HIS A 525 8.19 -11.76 -2.01
N ARG A 526 8.70 -12.92 -2.46
CA ARG A 526 8.53 -13.36 -3.85
C ARG A 526 7.08 -13.59 -4.25
N ARG A 527 6.26 -14.16 -3.36
CA ARG A 527 4.81 -14.39 -3.63
C ARG A 527 4.03 -13.08 -3.64
N VAL A 528 4.36 -12.14 -2.76
CA VAL A 528 3.80 -10.78 -2.81
C VAL A 528 4.17 -10.09 -4.12
N GLY A 529 5.44 -10.19 -4.55
CA GLY A 529 5.88 -9.64 -5.84
C GLY A 529 5.14 -10.24 -7.04
N GLU A 530 4.99 -11.57 -7.08
CA GLU A 530 4.21 -12.27 -8.11
C GLU A 530 2.75 -11.79 -8.17
N LEU A 531 2.09 -11.64 -7.01
CA LEU A 531 0.72 -11.13 -6.94
C LEU A 531 0.63 -9.68 -7.42
N VAL A 532 1.52 -8.80 -6.95
CA VAL A 532 1.52 -7.38 -7.32
C VAL A 532 1.68 -7.22 -8.85
N CYS A 533 2.55 -7.99 -9.49
CA CYS A 533 2.64 -7.98 -10.96
C CYS A 533 1.34 -8.49 -11.61
N LEU A 534 0.78 -9.60 -11.11
CA LEU A 534 -0.51 -10.12 -11.62
C LEU A 534 -1.65 -9.10 -11.49
N GLU A 535 -1.78 -8.41 -10.35
CA GLU A 535 -2.80 -7.39 -10.11
C GLU A 535 -2.61 -6.18 -11.03
N ALA A 536 -1.38 -5.76 -11.31
CA ALA A 536 -1.11 -4.70 -12.29
C ALA A 536 -1.55 -5.11 -13.70
N PHE A 537 -1.25 -6.34 -14.10
CA PHE A 537 -1.67 -6.88 -15.38
C PHE A 537 -3.19 -6.98 -15.50
N LEU A 538 -3.86 -7.49 -14.46
CA LEU A 538 -5.33 -7.59 -14.41
C LEU A 538 -6.00 -6.21 -14.38
N HIS A 539 -5.44 -5.24 -13.65
CA HIS A 539 -5.88 -3.85 -13.68
C HIS A 539 -5.82 -3.28 -15.10
N PHE A 540 -4.68 -3.41 -15.78
CA PHE A 540 -4.53 -2.95 -17.16
C PHE A 540 -5.51 -3.64 -18.12
N LEU A 541 -5.60 -4.96 -18.08
CA LEU A 541 -6.51 -5.72 -18.94
C LEU A 541 -7.96 -5.34 -18.70
N GLY A 542 -8.35 -5.16 -17.44
CA GLY A 542 -9.67 -4.68 -17.05
C GLY A 542 -9.96 -3.27 -17.59
N MET A 543 -8.99 -2.35 -17.50
CA MET A 543 -9.13 -1.00 -18.06
C MET A 543 -9.21 -0.99 -19.59
N VAL A 544 -8.48 -1.88 -20.28
CA VAL A 544 -8.60 -2.07 -21.74
C VAL A 544 -9.97 -2.63 -22.11
N ALA A 545 -10.51 -3.57 -21.33
CA ALA A 545 -11.84 -4.12 -21.57
C ALA A 545 -12.95 -3.09 -21.32
N VAL A 546 -12.80 -2.22 -20.31
CA VAL A 546 -13.66 -1.06 -20.10
C VAL A 546 -13.59 -0.09 -21.27
N TRP A 547 -12.39 0.17 -21.79
CA TRP A 547 -12.25 0.95 -23.02
C TRP A 547 -13.01 0.29 -24.18
N TYR A 548 -12.79 -0.99 -24.42
CA TYR A 548 -13.38 -1.70 -25.56
C TYR A 548 -14.91 -1.74 -25.52
N GLY A 549 -15.51 -2.08 -24.37
CA GLY A 549 -16.95 -2.29 -24.28
C GLY A 549 -17.76 -1.11 -23.75
N MET A 550 -17.12 -0.04 -23.27
CA MET A 550 -17.84 1.17 -22.82
C MET A 550 -17.32 2.43 -23.53
N LEU A 551 -16.04 2.77 -23.38
CA LEU A 551 -15.52 4.07 -23.85
C LEU A 551 -15.45 4.16 -25.38
N ARG A 552 -15.15 3.06 -26.07
CA ARG A 552 -15.08 3.00 -27.54
C ARG A 552 -16.42 3.39 -28.18
N HIS A 553 -17.53 2.90 -27.61
CA HIS A 553 -18.88 3.22 -28.11
C HIS A 553 -19.26 4.70 -27.87
N LEU A 554 -18.56 5.38 -26.97
CA LEU A 554 -18.71 6.80 -26.65
C LEU A 554 -17.74 7.70 -27.44
N GLY A 555 -17.03 7.15 -28.45
CA GLY A 555 -16.13 7.92 -29.32
C GLY A 555 -14.68 8.07 -28.82
N PHE A 556 -14.32 7.40 -27.71
CA PHE A 556 -12.91 7.36 -27.27
C PHE A 556 -12.11 6.37 -28.13
N THR A 557 -11.24 6.91 -28.99
CA THR A 557 -10.29 6.08 -29.76
C THR A 557 -9.25 5.44 -28.85
N LEU A 558 -8.66 4.33 -29.31
CA LEU A 558 -7.59 3.64 -28.57
C LEU A 558 -6.41 4.58 -28.29
N ALA A 559 -6.04 5.42 -29.26
CA ALA A 559 -4.97 6.40 -29.10
C ALA A 559 -5.29 7.42 -28.00
N LYS A 560 -6.51 7.98 -28.00
CA LYS A 560 -6.94 8.93 -26.95
C LYS A 560 -6.94 8.28 -25.56
N PHE A 561 -7.28 6.99 -25.48
CA PHE A 561 -7.24 6.24 -24.23
C PHE A 561 -5.81 6.00 -23.74
N LEU A 562 -4.93 5.44 -24.58
CA LEU A 562 -3.56 5.08 -24.19
C LEU A 562 -2.67 6.29 -23.89
N PHE A 563 -2.82 7.38 -24.65
CA PHE A 563 -2.05 8.62 -24.45
C PHE A 563 -2.68 9.58 -23.44
N ASN A 564 -3.79 9.19 -22.79
CA ASN A 564 -4.26 9.92 -21.62
C ASN A 564 -3.17 9.87 -20.54
N ARG A 565 -2.87 11.00 -19.89
CA ARG A 565 -1.81 11.13 -18.89
C ARG A 565 -1.89 10.05 -17.80
N VAL A 566 -3.08 9.75 -17.28
CA VAL A 566 -3.27 8.75 -16.21
C VAL A 566 -2.95 7.36 -16.73
N VAL A 567 -3.49 7.00 -17.90
CA VAL A 567 -3.26 5.68 -18.52
C VAL A 567 -1.80 5.49 -18.91
N LEU A 568 -1.16 6.52 -19.46
CA LEU A 568 0.25 6.48 -19.84
C LEU A 568 1.18 6.25 -18.64
N LEU A 569 0.92 6.94 -17.52
CA LEU A 569 1.67 6.72 -16.27
C LEU A 569 1.41 5.32 -15.69
N GLY A 570 0.17 4.82 -15.82
CA GLY A 570 -0.18 3.45 -15.42
C GLY A 570 0.52 2.40 -16.27
N LEU A 571 0.62 2.63 -17.59
CA LEU A 571 1.34 1.76 -18.51
C LEU A 571 2.84 1.75 -18.23
N ALA A 572 3.44 2.92 -17.95
CA ALA A 572 4.85 3.01 -17.54
C ALA A 572 5.12 2.26 -16.23
N ALA A 573 4.21 2.36 -15.25
CA ALA A 573 4.28 1.56 -14.03
C ALA A 573 4.16 0.06 -14.33
N LEU A 574 3.17 -0.37 -15.12
CA LEU A 574 3.01 -1.77 -15.53
C LEU A 574 4.29 -2.33 -16.15
N VAL A 575 4.86 -1.64 -17.13
CA VAL A 575 6.10 -2.05 -17.80
C VAL A 575 7.24 -2.21 -16.79
N ALA A 576 7.39 -1.27 -15.85
CA ALA A 576 8.42 -1.37 -14.82
C ALA A 576 8.27 -2.65 -13.97
N TYR A 577 7.05 -2.94 -13.49
CA TYR A 577 6.78 -4.12 -12.65
C TYR A 577 6.86 -5.44 -13.41
N GLU A 578 6.45 -5.49 -14.67
CA GLU A 578 6.57 -6.71 -15.50
C GLU A 578 8.03 -7.02 -15.86
N VAL A 579 8.85 -6.00 -16.13
CA VAL A 579 10.29 -6.20 -16.37
C VAL A 579 11.01 -6.62 -15.08
N ILE A 580 10.59 -6.10 -13.91
CA ILE A 580 11.05 -6.60 -12.60
C ILE A 580 10.72 -8.08 -12.45
N TYR A 581 9.49 -8.49 -12.75
CA TYR A 581 9.07 -9.89 -12.66
C TYR A 581 9.92 -10.79 -13.54
N PHE A 582 10.08 -10.43 -14.82
CA PHE A 582 10.88 -11.21 -15.78
C PHE A 582 12.33 -11.38 -15.34
N THR A 583 12.97 -10.30 -14.91
CA THR A 583 14.38 -10.36 -14.44
C THR A 583 14.54 -11.06 -13.10
N SER A 584 13.46 -11.19 -12.32
CA SER A 584 13.45 -11.91 -11.05
C SER A 584 13.28 -13.44 -11.19
N LEU A 585 13.03 -13.94 -12.40
CA LEU A 585 12.93 -15.37 -12.68
C LEU A 585 14.22 -16.10 -12.28
N GLY A 586 14.08 -17.31 -11.73
CA GLY A 586 15.21 -18.10 -11.23
C GLY A 586 16.27 -18.40 -12.29
N SER A 587 15.84 -18.68 -13.53
CA SER A 587 16.72 -18.88 -14.68
C SER A 587 17.53 -17.63 -15.03
N PHE A 588 16.89 -16.46 -15.02
CA PHE A 588 17.54 -15.19 -15.29
C PHE A 588 18.55 -14.85 -14.19
N ARG A 589 18.15 -14.92 -12.91
CA ARG A 589 19.04 -14.64 -11.77
C ARG A 589 20.25 -15.56 -11.70
N LYS A 590 20.11 -16.83 -12.09
CA LYS A 590 21.23 -17.78 -12.13
C LYS A 590 22.29 -17.39 -13.18
N ARG A 591 21.88 -16.81 -14.30
CA ARG A 591 22.77 -16.50 -15.43
C ARG A 591 23.25 -15.03 -15.45
N TRP A 592 22.45 -14.10 -14.93
CA TRP A 592 22.68 -12.66 -15.01
C TRP A 592 22.39 -11.96 -13.66
N TYR A 593 22.90 -12.51 -12.56
CA TYR A 593 22.62 -12.02 -11.20
C TYR A 593 22.89 -10.52 -11.02
N GLU A 594 24.01 -10.05 -11.57
CA GLU A 594 24.47 -8.67 -11.49
C GLU A 594 23.52 -7.69 -12.19
N VAL A 595 23.08 -8.06 -13.40
CA VAL A 595 22.12 -7.28 -14.19
C VAL A 595 20.76 -7.28 -13.51
N PHE A 596 20.32 -8.43 -12.99
CA PHE A 596 19.12 -8.55 -12.18
C PHE A 596 19.17 -7.57 -11.00
N LEU A 597 20.23 -7.57 -10.19
CA LEU A 597 20.32 -6.73 -9.00
C LEU A 597 20.23 -5.23 -9.34
N GLY A 598 20.98 -4.80 -10.36
CA GLY A 598 20.97 -3.40 -10.80
C GLY A 598 19.60 -2.97 -11.35
N LEU A 599 19.05 -3.75 -12.27
CA LEU A 599 17.78 -3.44 -12.92
C LEU A 599 16.61 -3.47 -11.93
N HIS A 600 16.60 -4.44 -11.02
CA HIS A 600 15.55 -4.59 -10.00
C HIS A 600 15.44 -3.33 -9.13
N ILE A 601 16.56 -2.73 -8.71
CA ILE A 601 16.54 -1.50 -7.90
C ILE A 601 16.04 -0.31 -8.73
N VAL A 602 16.59 -0.11 -9.93
CA VAL A 602 16.27 1.04 -10.78
C VAL A 602 14.81 1.04 -11.19
N LEU A 603 14.32 -0.10 -11.68
CA LEU A 603 12.92 -0.25 -12.10
C LEU A 603 11.96 -0.12 -10.91
N GLN A 604 12.37 -0.58 -9.73
CA GLN A 604 11.53 -0.48 -8.55
C GLN A 604 11.34 0.98 -8.11
N VAL A 605 12.40 1.80 -8.19
CA VAL A 605 12.33 3.25 -7.97
C VAL A 605 11.48 3.93 -9.06
N ALA A 606 11.71 3.60 -10.33
CA ALA A 606 10.93 4.14 -11.44
C ALA A 606 9.43 3.80 -11.31
N GLY A 607 9.11 2.56 -10.97
CA GLY A 607 7.74 2.09 -10.72
C GLY A 607 7.04 2.88 -9.62
N LEU A 608 7.71 3.15 -8.49
CA LEU A 608 7.15 3.99 -7.43
C LEU A 608 6.90 5.44 -7.88
N ILE A 609 7.81 6.02 -8.65
CA ILE A 609 7.65 7.37 -9.21
C ILE A 609 6.44 7.43 -10.13
N PHE A 610 6.31 6.47 -11.05
CA PHE A 610 5.16 6.42 -11.95
C PHE A 610 3.85 6.22 -11.19
N LEU A 611 3.82 5.34 -10.18
CA LEU A 611 2.64 5.14 -9.33
C LEU A 611 2.23 6.40 -8.57
N TRP A 612 3.20 7.14 -8.02
CA TRP A 612 2.95 8.39 -7.28
C TRP A 612 2.19 9.43 -8.12
N PHE A 613 2.54 9.53 -9.40
CA PHE A 613 1.90 10.44 -10.35
C PHE A 613 0.69 9.84 -11.07
N HIS A 614 0.57 8.50 -11.12
CA HIS A 614 -0.54 7.81 -11.76
C HIS A 614 -1.86 8.10 -11.05
N HIS A 615 -1.89 8.01 -9.72
CA HIS A 615 -3.13 8.20 -8.97
C HIS A 615 -2.90 8.64 -7.52
N HIS A 616 -3.70 9.56 -6.99
CA HIS A 616 -3.48 10.10 -5.64
C HIS A 616 -3.67 9.05 -4.51
N THR A 617 -4.54 8.03 -4.68
CA THR A 617 -4.72 6.97 -3.66
C THR A 617 -3.46 6.12 -3.47
N SER A 618 -2.56 6.06 -4.46
CA SER A 618 -1.31 5.30 -4.36
C SER A 618 -0.30 6.00 -3.44
N ARG A 619 -0.35 7.33 -3.34
CA ARG A 619 0.64 8.17 -2.64
C ARG A 619 0.90 7.75 -1.19
N PRO A 620 -0.10 7.51 -0.31
CA PRO A 620 0.17 7.06 1.05
C PRO A 620 0.93 5.73 1.08
N TYR A 621 0.54 4.77 0.24
CA TYR A 621 1.20 3.46 0.16
C TYR A 621 2.63 3.56 -0.37
N VAL A 622 2.84 4.32 -1.43
CA VAL A 622 4.17 4.61 -2.00
C VAL A 622 5.04 5.34 -0.98
N GLY A 623 4.48 6.31 -0.25
CA GLY A 623 5.18 7.05 0.80
C GLY A 623 5.64 6.15 1.95
N VAL A 624 4.78 5.24 2.42
CA VAL A 624 5.14 4.24 3.44
C VAL A 624 6.21 3.28 2.92
N SER A 625 6.07 2.76 1.69
CA SER A 625 7.09 1.90 1.07
C SER A 625 8.46 2.60 0.95
N LEU A 626 8.46 3.87 0.54
CA LEU A 626 9.67 4.68 0.46
C LEU A 626 10.28 4.92 1.85
N ALA A 627 9.47 5.21 2.86
CA ALA A 627 9.94 5.36 4.25
C ALA A 627 10.59 4.07 4.76
N ILE A 628 9.96 2.91 4.55
CA ILE A 628 10.54 1.60 4.89
C ILE A 628 11.89 1.41 4.20
N TRP A 629 11.97 1.73 2.90
CA TRP A 629 13.21 1.61 2.13
C TRP A 629 14.32 2.55 2.62
N ILE A 630 14.01 3.82 2.88
CA ILE A 630 14.99 4.81 3.39
C ILE A 630 15.51 4.38 4.75
N VAL A 631 14.62 3.98 5.66
CA VAL A 631 15.00 3.53 7.01
C VAL A 631 15.91 2.30 6.91
N ASP A 632 15.53 1.26 6.16
CA ASP A 632 16.35 0.05 6.02
C ASP A 632 17.70 0.34 5.33
N ARG A 633 17.68 1.09 4.23
CA ARG A 633 18.85 1.22 3.34
C ARG A 633 19.83 2.31 3.76
N VAL A 634 19.34 3.44 4.26
CA VAL A 634 20.18 4.60 4.63
C VAL A 634 20.53 4.57 6.10
N VAL A 635 19.53 4.57 6.98
CA VAL A 635 19.75 4.65 8.44
C VAL A 635 20.45 3.39 8.95
N TYR A 636 19.98 2.24 8.50
CA TYR A 636 20.40 0.97 9.08
C TYR A 636 21.63 0.38 8.39
N ARG A 637 21.58 0.22 7.07
CA ARG A 637 22.68 -0.40 6.31
C ARG A 637 23.89 0.51 6.12
N MET A 638 23.70 1.80 5.84
CA MET A 638 24.84 2.70 5.58
C MET A 638 25.42 3.33 6.83
N TRP A 639 24.72 3.30 7.96
CA TRP A 639 25.15 3.97 9.19
C TRP A 639 25.24 3.03 10.40
N LEU A 640 24.12 2.50 10.90
CA LEU A 640 24.09 1.84 12.22
C LEU A 640 24.74 0.44 12.25
N LYS A 641 24.59 -0.38 11.20
CA LYS A 641 25.06 -1.79 11.16
C LYS A 641 26.39 -2.01 10.43
N SER A 642 26.96 -0.98 9.81
CA SER A 642 28.19 -1.13 9.03
C SER A 642 29.44 -0.95 9.88
N SER A 643 30.44 -1.81 9.66
CA SER A 643 31.77 -1.71 10.23
C SER A 643 32.81 -2.03 9.17
N THR A 644 34.05 -1.59 9.38
CA THR A 644 35.14 -1.81 8.43
C THR A 644 36.33 -2.39 9.16
N HIS A 645 36.88 -3.47 8.62
CA HIS A 645 37.94 -4.26 9.25
C HIS A 645 39.01 -4.60 8.21
N ALA A 646 40.23 -4.85 8.68
CA ALA A 646 41.27 -5.46 7.87
C ALA A 646 41.08 -6.98 7.93
N ALA A 647 41.12 -7.64 6.77
CA ALA A 647 40.97 -9.09 6.66
C ALA A 647 42.08 -9.69 5.81
N THR A 648 42.43 -10.94 6.10
CA THR A 648 43.40 -11.73 5.36
C THR A 648 42.67 -12.75 4.50
N LEU A 649 43.09 -12.89 3.25
CA LEU A 649 42.58 -13.91 2.32
C LEU A 649 43.57 -15.06 2.22
N THR A 650 43.12 -16.28 2.53
CA THR A 650 43.89 -17.52 2.40
C THR A 650 43.18 -18.46 1.42
N VAL A 651 43.90 -19.00 0.45
CA VAL A 651 43.38 -20.07 -0.43
C VAL A 651 43.67 -21.41 0.25
N LEU A 652 42.66 -22.28 0.38
CA LEU A 652 42.83 -23.61 0.95
C LEU A 652 43.53 -24.56 -0.05
N GLU A 653 43.97 -25.72 0.44
CA GLU A 653 44.72 -26.71 -0.35
C GLU A 653 43.94 -27.27 -1.55
N ASP A 654 42.62 -27.15 -1.54
CA ASP A 654 41.76 -27.52 -2.68
C ASP A 654 41.88 -26.54 -3.87
N ASP A 655 42.60 -25.42 -3.72
CA ASP A 655 42.76 -24.28 -4.65
C ASP A 655 41.41 -23.66 -5.14
N GLU A 656 40.29 -24.16 -4.64
CA GLU A 656 38.94 -23.74 -5.02
C GLU A 656 38.23 -23.00 -3.90
N THR A 657 38.67 -23.14 -2.64
CA THR A 657 37.99 -22.53 -1.48
C THR A 657 38.84 -21.44 -0.84
N LEU A 658 38.20 -20.34 -0.45
CA LEU A 658 38.81 -19.19 0.21
C LEU A 658 38.41 -19.14 1.68
N LEU A 659 39.39 -18.94 2.56
CA LEU A 659 39.19 -18.54 3.93
C LEU A 659 39.47 -17.04 4.06
N LEU A 660 38.45 -16.27 4.44
CA LEU A 660 38.59 -14.85 4.76
C LEU A 660 38.54 -14.71 6.28
N SER A 661 39.64 -14.27 6.88
CA SER A 661 39.78 -14.15 8.33
C SER A 661 40.06 -12.70 8.76
N ALA A 662 39.58 -12.31 9.93
CA ALA A 662 39.85 -11.01 10.55
C ALA A 662 39.81 -11.13 12.07
N ASN A 663 40.55 -10.27 12.77
CA ASN A 663 40.58 -10.22 14.22
C ASN A 663 40.47 -8.77 14.69
N TRP A 664 39.59 -8.52 15.67
CA TRP A 664 39.45 -7.22 16.33
C TRP A 664 39.01 -7.37 17.79
N GLN A 665 39.20 -6.32 18.59
CA GLN A 665 38.70 -6.27 19.97
C GLN A 665 37.21 -5.95 20.01
N VAL A 666 36.44 -6.68 20.82
CA VAL A 666 34.99 -6.51 20.96
C VAL A 666 34.68 -5.38 21.95
N ASP A 667 33.87 -4.41 21.51
CA ASP A 667 33.39 -3.32 22.36
C ASP A 667 32.09 -3.73 23.09
N ILE A 668 32.19 -3.98 24.40
CA ILE A 668 31.09 -4.45 25.25
C ILE A 668 30.31 -3.27 25.88
N LYS A 669 30.73 -2.01 25.69
CA LYS A 669 30.30 -0.88 26.54
C LYS A 669 28.91 -0.28 26.31
N ASN A 670 27.96 -0.93 25.61
CA ASN A 670 26.64 -0.32 25.39
C ASN A 670 25.44 -1.28 25.56
N LYS A 671 25.01 -1.51 26.81
CA LYS A 671 23.76 -2.24 27.14
C LYS A 671 22.50 -1.60 26.50
N ILE A 672 22.50 -0.29 26.28
CA ILE A 672 21.36 0.45 25.72
C ILE A 672 21.16 0.13 24.22
N ALA A 673 22.25 -0.12 23.48
CA ALA A 673 22.18 -0.50 22.05
C ALA A 673 21.52 -1.86 21.81
N GLY A 674 21.60 -2.78 22.78
CA GLY A 674 20.99 -4.11 22.71
C GLY A 674 19.46 -4.10 22.74
N VAL A 675 18.84 -3.11 23.38
CA VAL A 675 17.36 -3.01 23.49
C VAL A 675 16.71 -2.48 22.21
N LEU A 676 17.42 -1.58 21.50
CA LEU A 676 17.02 -1.02 20.20
C LEU A 676 17.47 -1.87 18.99
N GLY A 677 18.22 -2.97 19.20
CA GLY A 677 18.69 -3.83 18.10
C GLY A 677 19.86 -3.25 17.30
N ASN A 678 20.56 -2.25 17.84
CA ASN A 678 21.62 -1.48 17.20
C ASN A 678 23.03 -2.10 17.34
N SER A 679 23.15 -3.43 17.36
CA SER A 679 24.47 -4.08 17.40
C SER A 679 25.09 -4.20 16.00
N ASN A 680 26.30 -3.70 15.84
CA ASN A 680 27.12 -3.96 14.64
C ASN A 680 28.22 -4.99 14.98
N MET A 681 28.98 -5.44 13.98
CA MET A 681 30.03 -6.46 14.18
C MET A 681 31.12 -6.08 15.20
N LYS A 682 31.30 -4.79 15.58
CA LYS A 682 32.24 -4.41 16.66
C LYS A 682 31.78 -4.90 18.03
N GLN A 683 30.50 -5.17 18.21
CA GLN A 683 29.89 -5.66 19.45
C GLN A 683 29.78 -7.20 19.47
N GLY A 684 30.32 -7.88 18.45
CA GLY A 684 30.24 -9.33 18.29
C GLY A 684 28.97 -9.80 17.56
N TRP A 685 28.80 -11.11 17.49
CA TRP A 685 27.67 -11.80 16.84
C TRP A 685 27.23 -13.00 17.67
N LYS A 686 26.09 -13.60 17.32
CA LYS A 686 25.58 -14.85 17.87
C LYS A 686 25.84 -16.03 16.91
N PRO A 687 25.83 -17.28 17.41
CA PRO A 687 25.93 -18.47 16.56
C PRO A 687 24.86 -18.46 15.47
N ASN A 688 25.21 -18.94 14.26
CA ASN A 688 24.33 -18.97 13.08
C ASN A 688 23.85 -17.58 12.59
N GLU A 689 24.53 -16.50 12.99
CA GLU A 689 24.36 -15.21 12.33
C GLU A 689 25.17 -15.13 11.03
N HIS A 690 24.68 -14.33 10.10
CA HIS A 690 25.27 -14.06 8.80
C HIS A 690 25.47 -12.55 8.65
N ILE A 691 26.28 -12.20 7.65
CA ILE A 691 26.64 -10.82 7.35
C ILE A 691 26.58 -10.58 5.85
N PHE A 692 26.64 -9.31 5.46
CA PHE A 692 26.90 -8.92 4.09
C PHE A 692 28.28 -8.27 3.99
N ILE A 693 29.09 -8.72 3.04
CA ILE A 693 30.43 -8.18 2.79
C ILE A 693 30.45 -7.35 1.51
N SER A 694 31.14 -6.21 1.58
CA SER A 694 31.57 -5.41 0.43
C SER A 694 33.08 -5.22 0.49
N VAL A 695 33.73 -5.20 -0.67
CA VAL A 695 35.19 -5.05 -0.77
C VAL A 695 35.51 -3.85 -1.65
N PRO A 696 35.61 -2.64 -1.06
CA PRO A 696 35.83 -1.42 -1.84
C PRO A 696 37.16 -1.40 -2.59
N SER A 697 38.19 -2.09 -2.07
CA SER A 697 39.53 -2.14 -2.68
C SER A 697 39.61 -3.00 -3.96
N LEU A 698 38.61 -3.84 -4.24
CA LEU A 698 38.64 -4.74 -5.39
C LEU A 698 38.17 -4.04 -6.68
N SER A 699 37.12 -3.21 -6.60
CA SER A 699 36.55 -2.47 -7.74
C SER A 699 35.46 -1.49 -7.28
N ARG A 700 35.23 -0.40 -8.04
CA ARG A 700 34.07 0.50 -7.84
C ARG A 700 32.73 -0.25 -7.84
N LYS A 701 32.61 -1.33 -8.61
CA LYS A 701 31.41 -2.19 -8.64
C LYS A 701 31.20 -2.90 -7.30
N HIS A 702 32.26 -3.46 -6.74
CA HIS A 702 32.24 -4.22 -5.47
C HIS A 702 32.30 -3.35 -4.21
N ALA A 703 32.45 -2.03 -4.37
CA ALA A 703 32.28 -1.05 -3.30
C ALA A 703 30.80 -0.80 -2.93
N ILE A 704 29.88 -0.99 -3.88
CA ILE A 704 28.44 -0.70 -3.72
C ILE A 704 27.63 -2.00 -3.50
N GLN A 705 28.10 -3.11 -4.07
CA GLN A 705 27.48 -4.42 -3.94
C GLN A 705 27.85 -5.10 -2.64
N SER A 706 26.90 -5.80 -2.03
CA SER A 706 27.12 -6.54 -0.79
C SER A 706 26.63 -7.97 -0.94
N HIS A 707 27.47 -8.93 -0.61
CA HIS A 707 27.21 -10.36 -0.80
C HIS A 707 26.99 -11.05 0.56
N PRO A 708 25.96 -11.89 0.72
CA PRO A 708 25.66 -12.56 2.00
C PRO A 708 26.60 -13.75 2.26
N PHE A 709 27.09 -13.87 3.48
CA PHE A 709 27.87 -15.02 3.96
C PHE A 709 27.51 -15.37 5.40
N THR A 710 27.46 -16.67 5.70
CA THR A 710 27.33 -17.19 7.08
C THR A 710 28.64 -17.00 7.81
N ILE A 711 28.59 -16.56 9.06
CA ILE A 711 29.79 -16.48 9.89
C ILE A 711 30.20 -17.90 10.25
N PHE A 712 31.37 -18.33 9.79
CA PHE A 712 31.88 -19.69 10.02
C PHE A 712 32.53 -19.84 11.40
N SER A 713 33.09 -18.76 11.95
CA SER A 713 33.76 -18.77 13.26
C SER A 713 32.78 -18.77 14.44
N ALA A 714 33.25 -19.28 15.58
CA ALA A 714 32.53 -19.25 16.86
C ALA A 714 32.16 -17.81 17.28
N ALA A 715 31.04 -17.66 17.99
CA ALA A 715 30.62 -16.38 18.54
C ALA A 715 31.49 -15.95 19.73
N PRO A 716 31.80 -14.64 19.89
CA PRO A 716 32.54 -14.15 21.06
C PRO A 716 31.78 -14.40 22.38
N THR A 717 32.45 -14.95 23.39
CA THR A 717 31.82 -15.44 24.63
C THR A 717 31.38 -14.30 25.57
N GLN A 718 30.08 -14.23 25.89
CA GLN A 718 29.50 -13.28 26.85
C GLN A 718 29.41 -13.87 28.27
N THR A 719 30.53 -14.03 28.97
CA THR A 719 30.50 -14.32 30.41
C THR A 719 30.22 -13.05 31.22
N PRO A 720 29.22 -13.05 32.14
CA PRO A 720 29.01 -11.99 33.12
C PRO A 720 29.81 -12.34 34.39
N THR A 721 31.12 -12.04 34.41
CA THR A 721 31.91 -12.11 35.65
C THR A 721 32.29 -10.70 36.10
N SER A 722 32.07 -10.47 37.38
CA SER A 722 32.08 -9.20 38.10
C SER A 722 33.41 -8.91 38.80
N THR A 723 34.53 -9.40 38.26
CA THR A 723 35.85 -9.19 38.85
C THR A 723 36.73 -8.33 37.93
N GLN A 724 37.33 -7.28 38.51
CA GLN A 724 38.04 -6.20 37.81
C GLN A 724 39.37 -6.61 37.16
N GLU A 725 39.81 -7.87 37.29
CA GLU A 725 41.19 -8.28 36.95
C GLU A 725 41.37 -9.04 35.62
N ASP A 726 40.30 -9.55 34.98
CA ASP A 726 40.39 -10.21 33.66
C ASP A 726 40.12 -9.25 32.47
N GLN A 727 40.80 -8.09 32.45
CA GLN A 727 40.73 -7.12 31.34
C GLN A 727 41.72 -7.41 30.18
N VAL A 728 42.03 -8.68 29.89
CA VAL A 728 42.56 -9.01 28.55
C VAL A 728 41.37 -8.91 27.58
N GLY A 729 41.31 -7.81 26.82
CA GLY A 729 40.15 -7.47 25.99
C GLY A 729 39.67 -8.64 25.13
N LYS A 730 38.39 -8.99 25.22
CA LYS A 730 37.81 -10.11 24.46
C LYS A 730 37.98 -9.86 22.96
N HIS A 731 38.78 -10.69 22.30
CA HIS A 731 39.01 -10.64 20.86
C HIS A 731 37.93 -11.44 20.09
N ALA A 732 37.48 -10.89 18.98
CA ALA A 732 36.61 -11.55 18.01
C ALA A 732 37.45 -12.14 16.88
N TRP A 733 37.54 -13.47 16.83
CA TRP A 733 38.12 -14.20 15.72
C TRP A 733 37.04 -14.47 14.68
N PHE A 734 37.11 -13.75 13.57
CA PHE A 734 36.10 -13.80 12.52
C PHE A 734 36.64 -14.56 11.32
N SER A 735 35.88 -15.54 10.84
CA SER A 735 36.20 -16.30 9.64
C SER A 735 34.97 -16.52 8.77
N LEU A 736 35.17 -16.44 7.45
CA LEU A 736 34.22 -16.85 6.42
C LEU A 736 34.87 -17.91 5.52
N LEU A 737 34.11 -18.96 5.24
CA LEU A 737 34.46 -19.94 4.23
C LEU A 737 33.69 -19.58 2.94
N ILE A 738 34.41 -19.27 1.86
CA ILE A 738 33.84 -18.74 0.62
C ILE A 738 34.20 -19.67 -0.54
N ARG A 739 33.18 -20.17 -1.24
CA ARG A 739 33.37 -20.93 -2.48
C ARG A 739 33.00 -20.08 -3.71
N PRO A 740 33.85 -19.97 -4.74
CA PRO A 740 33.54 -19.32 -6.00
C PRO A 740 32.35 -19.98 -6.70
N GLN A 741 31.46 -19.17 -7.26
CA GLN A 741 30.35 -19.66 -8.07
C GLN A 741 30.56 -19.32 -9.53
N GLY A 742 30.89 -20.35 -10.32
CA GLY A 742 31.05 -20.22 -11.77
C GLY A 742 32.28 -19.41 -12.18
N PRO A 743 32.47 -19.20 -13.50
CA PRO A 743 33.70 -18.64 -14.08
C PRO A 743 33.79 -17.11 -13.96
N SER A 744 32.82 -16.43 -13.36
CA SER A 744 32.80 -14.96 -13.25
C SER A 744 31.95 -14.50 -12.06
N GLY A 745 32.23 -13.31 -11.52
CA GLY A 745 31.47 -12.73 -10.41
C GLY A 745 32.34 -12.34 -9.22
N PHE A 746 31.72 -11.86 -8.14
CA PHE A 746 32.42 -11.36 -6.96
C PHE A 746 33.34 -12.39 -6.31
N THR A 747 32.85 -13.60 -6.03
CA THR A 747 33.63 -14.65 -5.35
C THR A 747 34.78 -15.18 -6.21
N HIS A 748 34.59 -15.29 -7.53
CA HIS A 748 35.66 -15.62 -8.47
C HIS A 748 36.73 -14.51 -8.54
N THR A 749 36.31 -13.24 -8.54
CA THR A 749 37.24 -12.10 -8.53
C THR A 749 38.04 -12.07 -7.22
N LEU A 750 37.41 -12.44 -6.10
CA LEU A 750 38.07 -12.58 -4.80
C LEU A 750 39.14 -13.68 -4.82
N LEU A 751 38.84 -14.83 -5.44
CA LEU A 751 39.80 -15.94 -5.62
C LEU A 751 40.99 -15.52 -6.47
N GLN A 752 40.71 -14.91 -7.63
CA GLN A 752 41.76 -14.45 -8.54
C GLN A 752 42.66 -13.41 -7.86
N HIS A 753 42.09 -12.50 -7.07
CA HIS A 753 42.86 -11.54 -6.30
C HIS A 753 43.73 -12.21 -5.22
N ALA A 754 43.21 -13.21 -4.51
CA ALA A 754 43.97 -13.97 -3.52
C ALA A 754 45.15 -14.72 -4.15
N ARG A 755 44.96 -15.32 -5.34
CA ARG A 755 46.01 -16.03 -6.10
C ARG A 755 47.09 -15.10 -6.65
N GLN A 756 46.73 -13.88 -7.03
CA GLN A 756 47.65 -12.90 -7.63
C GLN A 756 48.41 -12.05 -6.61
N SER A 757 47.96 -12.01 -5.36
CA SER A 757 48.56 -11.17 -4.31
C SER A 757 49.80 -11.81 -3.70
N GLN A 758 50.86 -11.03 -3.49
CA GLN A 758 52.04 -11.46 -2.72
C GLN A 758 51.68 -11.62 -1.22
N PRO A 759 52.42 -12.43 -0.43
CA PRO A 759 52.13 -12.64 1.00
C PRO A 759 52.03 -11.35 1.83
N SER A 760 52.73 -10.28 1.41
CA SER A 760 52.71 -8.95 2.05
C SER A 760 51.50 -8.09 1.70
N THR A 761 50.71 -8.45 0.68
CA THR A 761 49.53 -7.70 0.20
C THR A 761 48.19 -8.44 0.40
N GLN A 762 48.17 -9.53 1.17
CA GLN A 762 46.94 -10.30 1.46
C GLN A 762 45.95 -9.57 2.39
N HIS A 763 46.31 -8.39 2.91
CA HIS A 763 45.43 -7.59 3.77
C HIS A 763 44.48 -6.72 2.95
N LEU A 764 43.19 -7.06 3.02
CA LEU A 764 42.10 -6.42 2.30
C LEU A 764 41.23 -5.64 3.28
N ARG A 765 40.84 -4.41 2.90
CA ARG A 765 39.88 -3.63 3.69
C ARG A 765 38.46 -4.06 3.32
N ILE A 766 37.80 -4.75 4.25
CA ILE A 766 36.44 -5.26 4.07
C ILE A 766 35.43 -4.39 4.82
N ARG A 767 34.26 -4.19 4.23
CA ARG A 767 33.11 -3.58 4.91
C ARG A 767 32.09 -4.67 5.24
N LEU A 768 31.81 -4.83 6.52
CA LEU A 768 30.84 -5.79 7.06
C LEU A 768 29.55 -5.07 7.46
N ASP A 769 28.43 -5.58 7.00
CA ASP A 769 27.07 -5.14 7.34
C ASP A 769 26.36 -6.30 8.06
N GLY A 770 26.00 -6.08 9.33
CA GLY A 770 25.43 -7.11 10.21
C GLY A 770 25.82 -6.92 11.68
N PRO A 771 25.55 -7.91 12.55
CA PRO A 771 25.09 -9.27 12.22
C PRO A 771 23.56 -9.40 12.03
N TYR A 772 23.16 -10.37 11.22
CA TYR A 772 21.78 -10.75 10.90
C TYR A 772 21.57 -12.26 11.17
N GLY A 773 20.35 -12.76 11.35
CA GLY A 773 20.11 -14.20 11.63
C GLY A 773 18.95 -14.41 12.61
N SER A 774 18.77 -15.59 13.21
CA SER A 774 17.83 -15.81 14.31
C SER A 774 18.43 -16.73 15.37
N SER A 775 18.05 -16.57 16.64
CA SER A 775 18.48 -17.48 17.71
C SER A 775 17.70 -18.80 17.73
N HIS A 776 16.70 -18.97 16.86
CA HIS A 776 15.73 -20.06 16.96
C HIS A 776 16.38 -21.44 16.90
N ALA A 777 17.36 -21.65 16.01
CA ALA A 777 18.10 -22.91 15.91
C ALA A 777 18.85 -23.23 17.21
N LEU A 778 19.51 -22.25 17.81
CA LEU A 778 20.22 -22.43 19.08
C LEU A 778 19.23 -22.65 20.24
N ASP A 779 18.18 -21.82 20.35
CA ASP A 779 17.14 -21.94 21.39
C ASP A 779 16.46 -23.34 21.33
N LEU A 780 16.23 -23.86 20.12
CA LEU A 780 15.71 -25.20 19.89
C LEU A 780 16.66 -26.27 20.43
N LEU A 781 17.93 -26.25 20.00
CA LEU A 781 18.95 -27.22 20.41
C LEU A 781 19.21 -27.16 21.92
N GLU A 782 19.23 -25.96 22.52
CA GLU A 782 19.41 -25.78 23.97
C GLU A 782 18.24 -26.34 24.79
N SER A 783 17.01 -26.22 24.27
CA SER A 783 15.79 -26.70 24.93
C SER A 783 15.53 -28.21 24.77
N SER A 784 16.37 -28.91 23.99
CA SER A 784 16.21 -30.32 23.67
C SER A 784 17.20 -31.18 24.44
N SER A 785 16.81 -32.38 24.88
CA SER A 785 17.71 -33.31 25.58
C SER A 785 18.83 -33.77 24.65
N THR A 786 18.46 -34.01 23.39
CA THR A 786 19.34 -34.44 22.30
C THR A 786 19.35 -33.36 21.23
N ALA A 787 20.54 -32.85 20.93
CA ALA A 787 20.78 -31.85 19.90
C ALA A 787 21.40 -32.55 18.69
N ILE A 788 20.66 -32.63 17.59
CA ILE A 788 21.10 -33.29 16.35
C ILE A 788 21.34 -32.22 15.29
N LEU A 789 22.54 -32.18 14.74
CA LEU A 789 22.91 -31.29 13.64
C LEU A 789 23.23 -32.13 12.40
N VAL A 790 22.60 -31.82 11.28
CA VAL A 790 22.84 -32.48 10.00
C VAL A 790 23.35 -31.45 8.99
N ALA A 791 24.58 -31.60 8.55
CA ALA A 791 25.25 -30.71 7.61
C ALA A 791 25.53 -31.42 6.29
N GLY A 792 25.11 -30.82 5.17
CA GLY A 792 25.46 -31.28 3.82
C GLY A 792 26.35 -30.30 3.10
N GLY A 793 27.55 -30.71 2.71
CA GLY A 793 28.54 -29.84 2.08
C GLY A 793 28.80 -28.60 2.93
N SER A 794 28.73 -27.41 2.32
CA SER A 794 28.99 -26.12 2.98
C SER A 794 28.01 -25.78 4.11
N GLY A 795 26.94 -26.57 4.29
CA GLY A 795 26.04 -26.45 5.45
C GLY A 795 26.75 -26.60 6.80
N ILE A 796 27.99 -27.12 6.81
CA ILE A 796 28.85 -27.15 7.99
C ILE A 796 29.15 -25.76 8.57
N ALA A 797 29.12 -24.71 7.74
CA ALA A 797 29.29 -23.32 8.19
C ALA A 797 28.18 -22.85 9.14
N VAL A 798 27.02 -23.51 9.13
CA VAL A 798 25.95 -23.28 10.11
C VAL A 798 26.13 -24.18 11.33
N ALA A 799 26.47 -25.46 11.12
CA ALA A 799 26.55 -26.44 12.19
C ALA A 799 27.72 -26.19 13.14
N TYR A 800 28.90 -25.81 12.63
CA TYR A 800 30.11 -25.64 13.43
C TYR A 800 29.98 -24.55 14.53
N PRO A 801 29.53 -23.31 14.23
CA PRO A 801 29.29 -22.31 15.28
C PRO A 801 28.25 -22.74 16.33
N LEU A 802 27.23 -23.50 15.92
CA LEU A 802 26.20 -24.01 16.82
C LEU A 802 26.76 -25.09 17.76
N LEU A 803 27.56 -26.03 17.24
CA LEU A 803 28.25 -27.04 18.04
C LEU A 803 29.16 -26.41 19.07
N TYR A 804 30.00 -25.47 18.62
CA TYR A 804 30.91 -24.75 19.50
C TYR A 804 30.14 -24.05 20.64
N ALA A 805 29.04 -23.36 20.33
CA ALA A 805 28.23 -22.69 21.35
C ALA A 805 27.49 -23.65 22.31
N LEU A 806 27.18 -24.88 21.88
CA LEU A 806 26.50 -25.87 22.71
C LEU A 806 27.45 -26.63 23.64
N LEU A 807 28.71 -26.80 23.23
CA LEU A 807 29.69 -27.66 23.87
C LEU A 807 30.78 -26.89 24.63
N GLN A 808 31.00 -25.60 24.33
CA GLN A 808 32.08 -24.81 24.92
C GLN A 808 32.06 -24.94 26.46
N PRO A 809 33.14 -25.44 27.09
CA PRO A 809 33.21 -25.53 28.53
C PRO A 809 33.09 -24.13 29.13
N SER A 810 32.17 -23.97 30.08
CA SER A 810 32.07 -22.74 30.85
C SER A 810 33.42 -22.54 31.54
N SER A 811 34.04 -21.37 31.40
CA SER A 811 35.31 -20.99 32.02
C SER A 811 35.17 -20.82 33.55
N SER A 812 34.58 -21.80 34.24
CA SER A 812 34.34 -21.82 35.68
C SER A 812 34.97 -23.06 36.34
N SER A 813 36.05 -23.60 35.76
CA SER A 813 36.86 -24.65 36.39
C SER A 813 38.34 -24.41 36.12
N SER A 814 38.85 -23.27 36.60
CA SER A 814 40.26 -23.12 36.90
C SER A 814 40.52 -23.69 38.30
N HIS A 815 40.49 -25.02 38.43
CA HIS A 815 41.15 -25.72 39.53
C HIS A 815 41.57 -27.11 39.04
N ASP A 816 42.88 -27.32 39.06
CA ASP A 816 43.70 -28.53 38.97
C ASP A 816 43.25 -29.73 38.10
N PRO A 817 44.09 -30.20 37.16
CA PRO A 817 43.77 -31.33 36.27
C PRO A 817 43.89 -32.72 36.93
N GLU A 818 44.20 -32.82 38.23
CA GLU A 818 44.49 -34.12 38.87
C GLU A 818 43.43 -34.66 39.84
N THR A 819 42.32 -33.93 40.08
CA THR A 819 41.28 -34.41 41.00
C THR A 819 39.86 -34.15 40.48
N THR A 820 39.48 -34.81 39.40
CA THR A 820 38.05 -34.96 39.04
C THR A 820 37.78 -36.36 38.52
N THR A 821 37.68 -37.31 39.44
CA THR A 821 36.90 -38.53 39.23
C THR A 821 35.43 -38.14 39.04
N SER A 822 34.95 -38.20 37.79
CA SER A 822 33.59 -38.65 37.43
C SER A 822 32.43 -38.16 38.33
N SER A 823 32.15 -36.86 38.40
CA SER A 823 30.81 -36.39 38.80
C SER A 823 29.94 -36.24 37.54
N SER A 824 28.95 -37.10 37.42
CA SER A 824 27.99 -37.23 36.31
C SER A 824 27.13 -35.96 36.15
N LYS A 825 27.69 -34.90 35.58
CA LYS A 825 26.86 -33.87 34.92
C LYS A 825 26.14 -34.60 33.80
N THR A 826 24.81 -34.65 33.84
CA THR A 826 23.97 -35.14 32.73
C THR A 826 24.22 -34.28 31.49
N MET A 827 25.28 -34.61 30.75
CA MET A 827 25.75 -33.93 29.55
C MET A 827 24.66 -34.02 28.50
N ARG A 828 24.32 -32.87 27.90
CA ARG A 828 23.45 -32.83 26.73
C ARG A 828 24.12 -33.66 25.64
N LYS A 829 23.40 -34.65 25.08
CA LYS A 829 23.93 -35.41 23.94
C LYS A 829 23.87 -34.54 22.69
N VAL A 830 25.04 -34.23 22.14
CA VAL A 830 25.18 -33.43 20.92
C VAL A 830 25.70 -34.35 19.83
N LYS A 831 24.96 -34.47 18.72
CA LYS A 831 25.30 -35.33 17.59
C LYS A 831 25.45 -34.50 16.32
N LEU A 832 26.51 -34.73 15.55
CA LEU A 832 26.76 -34.12 14.24
C LEU A 832 26.80 -35.21 13.17
N LEU A 833 25.97 -35.08 12.14
CA LEU A 833 26.11 -35.82 10.89
C LEU A 833 26.60 -34.89 9.78
N TRP A 834 27.82 -35.08 9.30
CA TRP A 834 28.39 -34.30 8.21
C TRP A 834 28.55 -35.12 6.93
N ILE A 835 27.87 -34.67 5.87
CA ILE A 835 27.81 -35.34 4.57
C ILE A 835 28.62 -34.54 3.57
N THR A 836 29.74 -35.10 3.09
CA THR A 836 30.63 -34.44 2.14
C THR A 836 30.41 -34.94 0.70
N HIS A 837 30.83 -34.14 -0.28
CA HIS A 837 30.77 -34.53 -1.69
C HIS A 837 32.13 -34.98 -2.22
N SER A 838 33.17 -34.15 -2.04
CA SER A 838 34.56 -34.50 -2.32
C SER A 838 35.29 -34.87 -1.02
N PRO A 839 36.34 -35.73 -1.06
CA PRO A 839 37.29 -35.88 0.04
C PRO A 839 37.84 -34.54 0.56
N ASP A 840 38.13 -33.60 -0.35
CA ASP A 840 38.75 -32.30 -0.03
C ASP A 840 37.87 -31.42 0.85
N HIS A 841 36.55 -31.68 0.89
CA HIS A 841 35.65 -30.95 1.78
C HIS A 841 35.99 -31.15 3.26
N ARG A 842 36.73 -32.22 3.61
CA ARG A 842 37.22 -32.45 4.97
C ARG A 842 38.23 -31.39 5.40
N LEU A 843 38.96 -30.77 4.45
CA LEU A 843 39.96 -29.75 4.71
C LEU A 843 39.36 -28.42 5.20
N TRP A 844 38.03 -28.26 5.14
CA TRP A 844 37.37 -27.04 5.60
C TRP A 844 37.36 -26.87 7.11
N ILE A 845 37.42 -27.97 7.86
CA ILE A 845 37.62 -27.96 9.32
C ILE A 845 38.89 -28.77 9.59
N PRO A 846 39.92 -28.15 10.17
CA PRO A 846 41.11 -28.87 10.61
C PRO A 846 40.78 -30.05 11.53
N GLU A 847 41.49 -31.18 11.40
CA GLU A 847 41.19 -32.39 12.18
C GLU A 847 41.30 -32.19 13.69
N ASP A 848 42.22 -31.33 14.14
CA ASP A 848 42.36 -30.92 15.54
C ASP A 848 41.09 -30.25 16.08
N LYS A 849 40.37 -29.49 15.24
CA LYS A 849 39.12 -28.83 15.61
C LYS A 849 37.93 -29.75 15.66
N LEU A 850 37.91 -30.81 14.85
CA LEU A 850 36.90 -31.86 14.97
C LEU A 850 37.14 -32.69 16.22
N LYS A 851 38.39 -33.05 16.48
CA LYS A 851 38.79 -33.78 17.69
C LYS A 851 38.49 -32.97 18.96
N GLU A 852 38.72 -31.66 18.95
CA GLU A 852 38.34 -30.76 20.05
C GLU A 852 36.82 -30.84 20.36
N LEU A 853 35.96 -30.93 19.35
CA LEU A 853 34.52 -31.08 19.56
C LEU A 853 34.16 -32.47 20.11
N GLU A 854 34.82 -33.53 19.64
CA GLU A 854 34.66 -34.90 20.16
C GLU A 854 35.11 -34.99 21.63
N ASP A 855 36.24 -34.36 21.97
CA ASP A 855 36.77 -34.27 23.34
C ASP A 855 35.81 -33.51 24.26
N TRP A 856 35.04 -32.55 23.75
CA TRP A 856 33.97 -31.87 24.48
C TRP A 856 32.65 -32.68 24.57
N GLY A 857 32.59 -33.86 23.96
CA GLY A 857 31.45 -34.78 24.04
C GLY A 857 30.50 -34.73 22.84
N ALA A 858 30.93 -34.22 21.68
CA ALA A 858 30.19 -34.35 20.42
C ALA A 858 30.31 -35.77 19.85
N ASP A 859 29.19 -36.38 19.48
CA ASP A 859 29.15 -37.59 18.65
C ASP A 859 29.19 -37.18 17.17
N VAL A 860 30.38 -37.22 16.56
CA VAL A 860 30.63 -36.75 15.19
C VAL A 860 30.66 -37.94 14.22
N VAL A 861 29.72 -37.94 13.27
CA VAL A 861 29.65 -38.92 12.18
C VAL A 861 29.87 -38.24 10.84
N ILE A 862 30.97 -38.58 10.17
CA ILE A 862 31.30 -38.09 8.83
C ILE A 862 31.06 -39.21 7.84
N SER A 863 30.12 -39.04 6.91
CA SER A 863 29.88 -40.06 5.88
C SER A 863 31.06 -40.15 4.90
N PRO A 864 31.25 -41.29 4.24
CA PRO A 864 32.11 -41.34 3.05
C PRO A 864 31.65 -40.29 2.01
N PRO A 865 32.56 -39.71 1.22
CA PRO A 865 32.20 -38.71 0.21
C PRO A 865 31.16 -39.26 -0.76
N THR A 866 30.10 -38.48 -1.01
CA THR A 866 28.98 -38.90 -1.86
C THR A 866 29.37 -39.13 -3.32
N SER A 867 30.49 -38.54 -3.81
CA SER A 867 31.05 -38.85 -5.13
C SER A 867 31.62 -40.27 -5.24
N LEU A 868 31.99 -40.88 -4.12
CA LEU A 868 32.62 -42.20 -4.05
C LEU A 868 31.63 -43.30 -3.62
N ALA A 869 30.84 -43.04 -2.57
CA ALA A 869 29.99 -44.04 -1.93
C ALA A 869 28.48 -43.85 -2.17
N GLY A 870 28.08 -42.81 -2.91
CA GLY A 870 26.68 -42.46 -3.09
C GLY A 870 26.05 -41.80 -1.87
N ARG A 871 24.71 -41.71 -1.86
CA ARG A 871 23.96 -40.98 -0.82
C ARG A 871 23.78 -41.84 0.44
N PRO A 872 24.17 -41.37 1.65
CA PRO A 872 23.95 -42.11 2.89
C PRO A 872 22.46 -42.19 3.28
N ASP A 873 22.07 -43.19 4.07
CA ASP A 873 20.73 -43.29 4.66
C ASP A 873 20.57 -42.34 5.86
N VAL A 874 20.49 -41.05 5.54
CA VAL A 874 20.29 -39.98 6.53
C VAL A 874 19.01 -40.18 7.33
N GLY A 875 17.96 -40.70 6.70
CA GLY A 875 16.67 -40.93 7.35
C GLY A 875 16.75 -42.05 8.39
N GLY A 876 17.50 -43.11 8.10
CA GLY A 876 17.83 -44.17 9.06
C GLY A 876 18.59 -43.63 10.27
N ILE A 877 19.70 -42.93 10.04
CA ILE A 877 20.58 -42.39 11.11
C ILE A 877 19.80 -41.45 12.04
N VAL A 878 19.06 -40.48 11.47
CA VAL A 878 18.27 -39.53 12.28
C VAL A 878 17.18 -40.25 13.08
N ARG A 879 16.57 -41.29 12.51
CA ARG A 879 15.55 -42.09 13.20
C ARG A 879 16.15 -42.84 14.38
N GLU A 880 17.29 -43.49 14.18
CA GLU A 880 18.03 -44.21 15.22
C GLU A 880 18.39 -43.30 16.38
N TRP A 881 19.05 -42.17 16.10
CA TRP A 881 19.43 -41.18 17.13
C TRP A 881 18.25 -40.60 17.92
N VAL A 882 17.08 -40.47 17.30
CA VAL A 882 15.87 -40.04 18.01
C VAL A 882 15.26 -41.19 18.81
N GLU A 883 15.32 -42.42 18.31
CA GLU A 883 14.70 -43.60 18.91
C GLU A 883 15.47 -44.11 20.14
N GLU A 884 16.81 -44.05 20.12
CA GLU A 884 17.74 -44.37 21.24
C GLU A 884 17.32 -43.75 22.58
N GLU A 885 16.70 -42.57 22.56
CA GLU A 885 16.44 -41.75 23.74
C GLU A 885 15.06 -41.98 24.40
N GLY A 886 14.37 -43.08 24.08
CA GLY A 886 13.23 -43.57 24.87
C GLY A 886 12.01 -42.64 25.01
N GLY A 887 11.95 -41.53 24.26
CA GLY A 887 10.86 -40.55 24.30
C GLY A 887 11.25 -39.14 24.76
N ALA A 888 12.54 -38.85 24.99
CA ALA A 888 13.01 -37.51 25.29
C ALA A 888 12.96 -36.57 24.06
N ARG A 889 12.84 -35.26 24.29
CA ARG A 889 12.66 -34.25 23.22
C ARG A 889 13.93 -34.08 22.40
N SER A 890 13.83 -34.30 21.09
CA SER A 890 14.95 -34.17 20.15
C SER A 890 14.82 -32.90 19.30
N GLY A 891 15.87 -32.09 19.27
CA GLY A 891 15.97 -30.91 18.43
C GLY A 891 16.88 -31.20 17.25
N VAL A 892 16.37 -31.06 16.03
CA VAL A 892 17.09 -31.34 14.80
C VAL A 892 17.31 -30.05 14.02
N VAL A 893 18.55 -29.70 13.72
CA VAL A 893 18.90 -28.61 12.81
C VAL A 893 19.54 -29.19 11.57
N VAL A 894 19.04 -28.83 10.39
CA VAL A 894 19.60 -29.29 9.11
C VAL A 894 19.96 -28.11 8.21
N SER A 895 21.15 -28.16 7.61
CA SER A 895 21.65 -27.21 6.62
C SER A 895 22.32 -27.97 5.46
N GLY A 896 21.91 -27.68 4.22
CA GLY A 896 22.46 -28.34 3.03
C GLY A 896 21.50 -28.36 1.83
N PRO A 897 21.77 -29.21 0.83
CA PRO A 897 20.96 -29.29 -0.39
C PRO A 897 19.48 -29.60 -0.14
N ASP A 898 18.60 -29.11 -1.02
CA ASP A 898 17.14 -29.27 -0.87
C ASP A 898 16.69 -30.73 -0.69
N GLY A 899 17.37 -31.68 -1.33
CA GLY A 899 17.07 -33.12 -1.20
C GLY A 899 17.36 -33.66 0.19
N LEU A 900 18.47 -33.24 0.81
CA LEU A 900 18.87 -33.62 2.16
C LEU A 900 17.90 -33.03 3.19
N VAL A 901 17.64 -31.72 3.08
CA VAL A 901 16.72 -31.00 3.96
C VAL A 901 15.34 -31.65 3.97
N ARG A 902 14.84 -32.04 2.79
CA ARG A 902 13.53 -32.70 2.66
C ARG A 902 13.51 -34.06 3.35
N ASP A 903 14.55 -34.88 3.18
CA ASP A 903 14.63 -36.20 3.81
C ASP A 903 14.65 -36.12 5.33
N VAL A 904 15.50 -35.26 5.91
CA VAL A 904 15.56 -35.07 7.36
C VAL A 904 14.23 -34.58 7.90
N ARG A 905 13.64 -33.57 7.24
CA ARG A 905 12.36 -33.00 7.65
C ARG A 905 11.21 -34.02 7.58
N ASN A 906 11.11 -34.78 6.49
CA ASN A 906 10.06 -35.78 6.34
C ASN A 906 10.26 -36.98 7.28
N THR A 907 11.50 -37.33 7.60
CA THR A 907 11.81 -38.31 8.65
C THR A 907 11.32 -37.82 10.01
N CYS A 908 11.63 -36.56 10.37
CA CYS A 908 11.13 -35.95 11.60
C CYS A 908 9.59 -35.89 11.63
N ALA A 909 8.95 -35.51 10.53
CA ALA A 909 7.49 -35.49 10.43
C ALA A 909 6.89 -36.89 10.64
N GLY A 910 7.50 -37.95 10.11
CA GLY A 910 7.11 -39.33 10.34
C GLY A 910 7.30 -39.80 11.79
N LEU A 911 8.35 -39.31 12.48
CA LEU A 911 8.57 -39.56 13.90
C LEU A 911 7.52 -38.84 14.77
N VAL A 912 7.19 -37.59 14.43
CA VAL A 912 6.12 -36.82 15.08
C VAL A 912 4.77 -37.51 14.90
N TRP A 913 4.49 -38.05 13.71
CA TRP A 913 3.29 -38.84 13.45
C TRP A 913 3.18 -40.07 14.38
N LYS A 914 4.31 -40.71 14.68
CA LYS A 914 4.40 -41.83 15.64
C LYS A 914 4.33 -41.39 17.11
N GLY A 915 4.15 -40.09 17.38
CA GLY A 915 4.04 -39.54 18.73
C GLY A 915 5.37 -39.20 19.41
N ARG A 916 6.48 -39.11 18.66
CA ARG A 916 7.76 -38.64 19.21
C ARG A 916 7.80 -37.11 19.26
N ASP A 917 8.34 -36.55 20.34
CA ASP A 917 8.53 -35.10 20.45
C ASP A 917 9.82 -34.65 19.74
N VAL A 918 9.70 -34.45 18.43
CA VAL A 918 10.78 -33.98 17.56
C VAL A 918 10.42 -32.62 16.98
N ASP A 919 11.37 -31.71 16.98
CA ASP A 919 11.29 -30.42 16.32
C ASP A 919 12.44 -30.29 15.33
N VAL A 920 12.13 -29.85 14.11
CA VAL A 920 13.11 -29.69 13.04
C VAL A 920 13.17 -28.25 12.57
N GLN A 921 14.36 -27.66 12.61
CA GLN A 921 14.66 -26.33 12.09
C GLN A 921 15.58 -26.46 10.89
N VAL A 922 15.32 -25.64 9.87
CA VAL A 922 16.10 -25.62 8.64
C VAL A 922 16.75 -24.27 8.51
N GLU A 923 18.07 -24.27 8.43
CA GLU A 923 18.88 -23.07 8.26
C GLU A 923 19.53 -23.14 6.88
N LYS A 924 19.44 -22.06 6.10
CA LYS A 924 19.88 -22.02 4.71
C LYS A 924 20.69 -20.76 4.41
N PHE A 925 21.82 -20.59 5.07
CA PHE A 925 22.74 -19.49 4.75
C PHE A 925 24.08 -19.97 4.19
N GLY A 926 24.60 -19.19 3.24
CA GLY A 926 26.01 -19.17 2.81
C GLY A 926 26.33 -20.12 1.65
N TRP A 927 26.66 -19.55 0.49
CA TRP A 927 27.34 -20.25 -0.60
C TRP A 927 28.85 -20.09 -0.47
#